data_AF-A0A9J7AE13-F1
#
_entry.id   AF-A0A9J7AE13-F1
#
_cell.length_a   1.000
_cell.length_b   1.000
_cell.length_c   1.000
_cell.angle_alpha   90.00
_cell.angle_beta   90.00
_cell.angle_gamma   90.00
#
_symmetry.space_group_name_H-M   'P 1'
#
loop_
_entity.id
_entity.type
_entity.pdbx_description
1 polymer ?
#
loop_
_entity_poly.entity_id
_entity_poly.type
_entity_poly.pdbx_seq_one_letter_code
_entity_poly.pdbx_strand_id
1 'polypeptide(L)'
;MPQIINTNIASINAQRNLDKSQSANQQALQRLSSGLRINSAKDDAAGLAISTRFTSQIKGLNVATRNAGDGIALAQTAEGALGSINDSLQRIRELAVQSANATNSDVDRDALQAEVDQLVAEITRTSEETDFNGRNLLDGSFAATFQIGANAGQTVDISIAELTADKLGSSSQSGLSAIGTDSALENGDLTINGVAISASRAEDDTASVANNSASAISKAAAINRFADQTGVTAQVNENVAAGSEQTGLAGSGKFTLNGVDISFSTTTDAAQTRAAISQAINAVADQTGVKAIDTESGATGVNLVAEDGRNITLTFDTTDLTGLDQNTFASATGLSGGADNGGSGSVYTNTYEGGYTLIADGDQKSIEIGGGNGTGRGDLANAGLTAGTYDRAEAVTVSSKESDSSTASSIGADSAALTNKVARADDNRASLDGGSFANRLIATAETTTADTEFAVDVNGTVSNVQVAAGQTTAQAAATLDGVTGIDVQERIEFSVSNYATAANTAGTLTLAGANIALASSDTFTGGTATADRLTALADSINTATGFTAGVTVTAELNFAKTAVNITVIDDTQSGTGQTIATDAGTTSLTSADSAGAVSVTNTALTLQGSLEIKNTTAGQSVSVTGTEAGGASNAEILDAGTQTITTDGSDVLATSGENQLTIAVGDAAPVTSTIAANSTVADIANSINTASNGVKAYEEINLTLDGSTLESGDVLDIAGVDVTVAGATGNLSDLVDDINSTDFSGANVDVSATLDSSGEIALQIRNYSATEVTIATEAEGRALTAENANGDSFEITSVTKNVSGELKFFSEDGQDVSVSLSDPDVGGELYSGNSSTVDYTGVNGLEDGDVLINGVTIGGADVNADTASATVASDGARILSSEKSQSAIAIAAAVNEVSDETGVTATVNATEVVGGTGVDTSTLSQFEQGDQAGIFINGVEIGVVTLQNDAGNNIDTDRARADALNLINQNAGKTGVTAEDNGVSLTLTAADGRNVSIAIDDRSGANASIGALFGLDSSVAGIGESTFGAASVDGAATSSEAATYETTYGTVKLSSAKEFTLEGGANGNSELNALGLATGTYGGGEDGQFLSDIDISTFEGATAAITAIDNAIGQVASQRADLGAIQNRLESTVSNLQITSENLNAANSRIQDADFAAETAELQRTNVLQQAGISVLAQANAAGQQVLSLLG
;
A
#
# COMPACT_ATOMS: atom_id res chain seq x y z
N MET A 1 53.20 -106.54 18.35
CA MET A 1 53.80 -105.24 18.00
C MET A 1 55.28 -105.47 17.75
N PRO A 2 55.85 -105.08 16.59
CA PRO A 2 57.27 -105.26 16.32
C PRO A 2 58.09 -104.44 17.34
N GLN A 3 58.99 -105.10 18.07
CA GLN A 3 59.94 -104.44 18.97
C GLN A 3 61.10 -103.90 18.14
N ILE A 4 61.11 -102.60 17.90
CA ILE A 4 62.19 -101.89 17.21
C ILE A 4 63.21 -101.46 18.28
N ILE A 5 64.41 -102.05 18.27
CA ILE A 5 65.40 -101.90 19.37
C ILE A 5 66.24 -100.62 19.23
N ASN A 6 66.45 -100.11 18.01
CA ASN A 6 67.20 -98.86 17.79
C ASN A 6 66.47 -97.59 18.27
N THR A 7 65.19 -97.67 18.63
CA THR A 7 64.41 -96.53 19.11
C THR A 7 63.54 -96.97 20.29
N ASN A 8 63.98 -96.70 21.52
CA ASN A 8 63.23 -97.06 22.73
C ASN A 8 62.03 -96.11 22.93
N ILE A 9 60.90 -96.50 22.36
CA ILE A 9 59.66 -95.71 22.40
C ILE A 9 59.17 -95.49 23.84
N ALA A 10 59.39 -96.44 24.77
CA ALA A 10 58.98 -96.30 26.16
C ALA A 10 59.82 -95.23 26.90
N SER A 11 61.13 -95.20 26.67
CA SER A 11 62.03 -94.18 27.21
C SER A 11 61.75 -92.80 26.60
N ILE A 12 61.55 -92.71 25.28
CA ILE A 12 61.18 -91.45 24.60
C ILE A 12 59.81 -90.93 25.07
N ASN A 13 58.86 -91.82 25.36
CA ASN A 13 57.57 -91.45 25.95
C ASN A 13 57.74 -90.95 27.40
N ALA A 14 58.57 -91.61 28.22
CA ALA A 14 58.86 -91.18 29.58
C ALA A 14 59.59 -89.83 29.60
N GLN A 15 60.56 -89.62 28.72
CA GLN A 15 61.28 -88.35 28.55
C GLN A 15 60.32 -87.23 28.10
N ARG A 16 59.48 -87.46 27.08
CA ARG A 16 58.44 -86.49 26.67
C ARG A 16 57.48 -86.12 27.80
N ASN A 17 57.08 -87.09 28.64
CA ASN A 17 56.21 -86.84 29.78
C ASN A 17 56.92 -86.09 30.92
N LEU A 18 58.23 -86.34 31.11
CA LEU A 18 59.06 -85.62 32.07
C LEU A 18 59.31 -84.18 31.64
N ASP A 19 59.65 -83.95 30.37
CA ASP A 19 59.81 -82.60 29.79
C ASP A 19 58.49 -81.81 29.87
N LYS A 20 57.35 -82.48 29.66
CA LYS A 20 56.02 -81.91 29.85
C LYS A 20 55.76 -81.52 31.31
N SER A 21 56.15 -82.36 32.28
CA SER A 21 55.99 -82.09 33.71
C SER A 21 56.93 -80.99 34.21
N GLN A 22 58.17 -80.94 33.68
CA GLN A 22 59.14 -79.89 33.98
C GLN A 22 58.70 -78.53 33.44
N SER A 23 58.13 -78.51 32.22
CA SER A 23 57.55 -77.30 31.63
C SER A 23 56.33 -76.80 32.43
N ALA A 24 55.47 -77.71 32.89
CA ALA A 24 54.31 -77.37 33.73
C ALA A 24 54.73 -76.84 35.12
N ASN A 25 55.76 -77.42 35.73
CA ASN A 25 56.31 -76.94 37.01
C ASN A 25 56.91 -75.53 36.86
N GLN A 26 57.66 -75.27 35.78
CA GLN A 26 58.19 -73.93 35.48
C GLN A 26 57.07 -72.90 35.28
N GLN A 27 55.99 -73.28 34.59
CA GLN A 27 54.81 -72.41 34.40
C GLN A 27 54.10 -72.12 35.73
N ALA A 28 53.94 -73.12 36.59
CA ALA A 28 53.34 -72.96 37.90
C ALA A 28 54.18 -72.08 38.84
N LEU A 29 55.50 -72.26 38.85
CA LEU A 29 56.43 -71.38 39.55
C LEU A 29 56.35 -69.94 39.05
N GLN A 30 56.26 -69.75 37.73
CA GLN A 30 56.15 -68.42 37.13
C GLN A 30 54.84 -67.72 37.54
N ARG A 31 53.71 -68.42 37.51
CA ARG A 31 52.40 -67.92 37.95
C ARG A 31 52.34 -67.61 39.44
N LEU A 32 52.91 -68.49 40.26
CA LEU A 32 52.97 -68.29 41.72
C LEU A 32 53.90 -67.13 42.09
N SER A 33 55.01 -66.96 41.36
CA SER A 33 55.97 -65.88 41.59
C SER A 33 55.47 -64.52 41.13
N SER A 34 54.72 -64.46 40.02
CA SER A 34 54.14 -63.19 39.55
C SER A 34 52.81 -62.86 40.23
N GLY A 35 52.14 -63.85 40.82
CA GLY A 35 50.76 -63.73 41.30
C GLY A 35 49.73 -63.66 40.18
N LEU A 36 50.14 -63.80 38.91
CA LEU A 36 49.28 -63.68 37.73
C LEU A 36 49.16 -65.03 37.03
N ARG A 37 47.92 -65.44 36.74
CA ARG A 37 47.57 -66.61 35.92
C ARG A 37 48.05 -66.44 34.47
N ILE A 38 48.00 -65.22 33.95
CA ILE A 38 48.39 -64.89 32.57
C ILE A 38 49.65 -64.02 32.62
N ASN A 39 50.80 -64.60 32.27
CA ASN A 39 52.09 -63.90 32.28
C ASN A 39 52.59 -63.55 30.87
N SER A 40 52.14 -64.29 29.86
CA SER A 40 52.53 -64.10 28.47
C SER A 40 51.38 -64.41 27.51
N ALA A 41 51.48 -63.93 26.27
CA ALA A 41 50.46 -64.19 25.23
C ALA A 41 50.31 -65.70 24.89
N LYS A 42 51.29 -66.52 25.28
CA LYS A 42 51.23 -67.98 25.13
C LYS A 42 50.24 -68.64 26.10
N ASP A 43 49.99 -68.02 27.25
CA ASP A 43 49.12 -68.58 28.30
C ASP A 43 47.64 -68.43 27.93
N ASP A 44 47.25 -67.22 27.50
CA ASP A 44 45.92 -66.91 26.95
C ASP A 44 46.00 -65.56 26.20
N ALA A 45 46.03 -65.60 24.87
CA ALA A 45 46.14 -64.40 24.04
C ALA A 45 44.91 -63.48 24.15
N ALA A 46 43.71 -64.07 24.28
CA ALA A 46 42.46 -63.30 24.39
C ALA A 46 42.32 -62.71 25.80
N GLY A 47 42.61 -63.49 26.84
CA GLY A 47 42.63 -63.03 28.22
C GLY A 47 43.65 -61.91 28.46
N LEU A 48 44.85 -62.03 27.88
CA LEU A 48 45.85 -60.95 27.93
C LEU A 48 45.38 -59.69 27.20
N ALA A 49 44.78 -59.81 26.01
CA ALA A 49 44.27 -58.66 25.25
C ALA A 49 43.11 -57.93 25.96
N ILE A 50 42.23 -58.68 26.64
CA ILE A 50 41.15 -58.10 27.45
C ILE A 50 41.73 -57.42 28.69
N SER A 51 42.66 -58.07 29.39
CA SER A 51 43.32 -57.54 30.58
C SER A 51 44.14 -56.27 30.28
N THR A 52 44.87 -56.22 29.16
CA THR A 52 45.58 -55.01 28.73
C THR A 52 44.61 -53.88 28.37
N ARG A 53 43.48 -54.17 27.73
CA ARG A 53 42.43 -53.19 27.47
C ARG A 53 41.79 -52.69 28.76
N PHE A 54 41.45 -53.57 29.71
CA PHE A 54 40.93 -53.16 31.02
C PHE A 54 41.95 -52.35 31.80
N THR A 55 43.23 -52.73 31.79
CA THR A 55 44.30 -51.94 32.42
C THR A 55 44.40 -50.54 31.79
N SER A 56 44.29 -50.44 30.46
CA SER A 56 44.26 -49.16 29.75
C SER A 56 43.03 -48.33 30.14
N GLN A 57 41.86 -48.95 30.19
CA GLN A 57 40.61 -48.30 30.59
C GLN A 57 40.64 -47.84 32.04
N ILE A 58 41.10 -48.68 32.98
CA ILE A 58 41.25 -48.32 34.40
C ILE A 58 42.19 -47.14 34.57
N LYS A 59 43.35 -47.15 33.89
CA LYS A 59 44.26 -46.00 33.89
C LYS A 59 43.59 -44.75 33.30
N GLY A 60 42.85 -44.90 32.21
CA GLY A 60 42.04 -43.83 31.62
C GLY A 60 40.99 -43.27 32.58
N LEU A 61 40.24 -44.15 33.27
CA LEU A 61 39.22 -43.78 34.26
C LEU A 61 39.83 -43.09 35.49
N ASN A 62 41.02 -43.50 35.93
CA ASN A 62 41.72 -42.84 37.05
C ASN A 62 42.20 -41.43 36.67
N VAL A 63 42.70 -41.24 35.43
CA VAL A 63 43.02 -39.90 34.92
C VAL A 63 41.76 -39.07 34.74
N ALA A 64 40.68 -39.66 34.21
CA ALA A 64 39.38 -39.01 34.09
C ALA A 64 38.79 -38.58 35.44
N THR A 65 38.94 -39.40 36.48
CA THR A 65 38.50 -39.05 37.86
C THR A 65 39.29 -37.85 38.39
N ARG A 66 40.60 -37.78 38.09
CA ARG A 66 41.43 -36.62 38.44
C ARG A 66 41.02 -35.38 37.65
N ASN A 67 40.87 -35.49 36.33
CA ASN A 67 40.42 -34.39 35.47
C ASN A 67 39.05 -33.85 35.90
N ALA A 68 38.12 -34.73 36.29
CA ALA A 68 36.83 -34.34 36.83
C ALA A 68 36.98 -33.62 38.18
N GLY A 69 37.91 -34.08 39.04
CA GLY A 69 38.27 -33.38 40.28
C GLY A 69 38.88 -31.99 40.04
N ASP A 70 39.73 -31.85 39.02
CA ASP A 70 40.29 -30.56 38.61
C ASP A 70 39.20 -29.63 38.07
N GLY A 71 38.22 -30.17 37.34
CA GLY A 71 37.03 -29.43 36.90
C GLY A 71 36.14 -28.95 38.06
N ILE A 72 35.97 -29.77 39.11
CA ILE A 72 35.27 -29.37 40.34
C ILE A 72 36.04 -28.24 41.04
N ALA A 73 37.36 -28.38 41.21
CA ALA A 73 38.18 -27.35 41.86
C ALA A 73 38.16 -26.02 41.10
N LEU A 74 38.15 -26.08 39.77
CA LEU A 74 38.00 -24.92 38.91
C LEU A 74 36.64 -24.25 39.12
N ALA A 75 35.55 -25.02 39.05
CA ALA A 75 34.20 -24.51 39.24
C ALA A 75 34.01 -23.92 40.64
N GLN A 76 34.62 -24.49 41.68
CA GLN A 76 34.62 -23.94 43.04
C GLN A 76 35.41 -22.64 43.17
N THR A 77 36.52 -22.50 42.43
CA THR A 77 37.33 -21.27 42.44
C THR A 77 36.57 -20.14 41.77
N ALA A 78 35.95 -20.41 40.62
CA ALA A 78 35.05 -19.46 39.95
C ALA A 78 33.85 -19.10 40.85
N GLU A 79 33.16 -20.08 41.42
CA GLU A 79 32.01 -19.86 42.31
C GLU A 79 32.36 -19.00 43.54
N GLY A 80 33.54 -19.19 44.13
CA GLY A 80 34.00 -18.37 45.26
C GLY A 80 34.25 -16.91 44.89
N ALA A 81 34.84 -16.68 43.71
CA ALA A 81 35.03 -15.33 43.17
C ALA A 81 33.68 -14.66 42.86
N LEU A 82 32.75 -15.39 42.23
CA LEU A 82 31.39 -14.91 41.97
C LEU A 82 30.60 -14.63 43.25
N GLY A 83 30.82 -15.41 44.31
CA GLY A 83 30.27 -15.10 45.63
C GLY A 83 30.74 -13.75 46.17
N SER A 84 32.03 -13.43 45.98
CA SER A 84 32.62 -12.16 46.42
C SER A 84 32.13 -10.97 45.59
N ILE A 85 31.94 -11.17 44.27
CA ILE A 85 31.30 -10.18 43.38
C ILE A 85 29.85 -9.96 43.80
N ASN A 86 29.09 -11.03 44.09
CA ASN A 86 27.69 -10.92 44.54
C ASN A 86 27.55 -10.13 45.85
N ASP A 87 28.42 -10.38 46.83
CA ASP A 87 28.44 -9.63 48.10
C ASP A 87 28.75 -8.13 47.87
N SER A 88 29.67 -7.83 46.93
CA SER A 88 30.02 -6.45 46.56
C SER A 88 28.85 -5.76 45.87
N LEU A 89 28.16 -6.42 44.93
CA LEU A 89 26.97 -5.90 44.26
C LEU A 89 25.82 -5.64 45.24
N GLN A 90 25.58 -6.54 46.20
CA GLN A 90 24.57 -6.32 47.25
C GLN A 90 24.91 -5.08 48.09
N ARG A 91 26.19 -4.85 48.40
CA ARG A 91 26.63 -3.64 49.10
C ARG A 91 26.42 -2.38 48.26
N ILE A 92 26.75 -2.39 46.98
CA ILE A 92 26.48 -1.27 46.07
C ILE A 92 24.97 -0.98 46.03
N ARG A 93 24.13 -2.02 46.01
CA ARG A 93 22.66 -1.88 46.05
C ARG A 93 22.17 -1.17 47.31
N GLU A 94 22.71 -1.54 48.48
CA GLU A 94 22.38 -0.85 49.74
C GLU A 94 22.73 0.64 49.69
N LEU A 95 23.87 0.99 49.10
CA LEU A 95 24.33 2.37 48.95
C LEU A 95 23.48 3.16 47.95
N ALA A 96 23.07 2.55 46.85
CA ALA A 96 22.17 3.15 45.87
C ALA A 96 20.79 3.45 46.49
N VAL A 97 20.20 2.49 47.20
CA VAL A 97 18.94 2.68 47.96
C VAL A 97 19.09 3.72 49.06
N GLN A 98 20.25 3.77 49.72
CA GLN A 98 20.54 4.81 50.70
C GLN A 98 20.57 6.18 50.02
N SER A 99 21.30 6.35 48.91
CA SER A 99 21.46 7.61 48.17
C SER A 99 20.14 8.14 47.59
N ALA A 100 19.26 7.23 47.16
CA ALA A 100 17.92 7.54 46.67
C ALA A 100 17.00 8.20 47.72
N ASN A 101 17.35 8.20 49.01
CA ASN A 101 16.57 8.95 49.99
C ASN A 101 16.73 10.47 49.83
N ALA A 102 15.59 11.17 49.73
CA ALA A 102 15.54 12.64 49.61
C ALA A 102 16.13 13.41 50.82
N THR A 103 16.43 12.73 51.92
CA THR A 103 17.02 13.33 53.13
C THR A 103 18.54 13.44 53.09
N ASN A 104 19.23 12.81 52.12
CA ASN A 104 20.67 12.93 51.96
C ASN A 104 21.03 14.23 51.24
N SER A 105 22.11 14.88 51.67
CA SER A 105 22.68 16.02 50.96
C SER A 105 23.60 15.58 49.83
N ASP A 106 23.90 16.48 48.88
CA ASP A 106 24.83 16.20 47.78
C ASP A 106 26.20 15.73 48.29
N VAL A 107 26.67 16.29 49.42
CA VAL A 107 27.93 15.87 50.08
C VAL A 107 27.85 14.45 50.63
N ASP A 108 26.69 14.03 51.13
CA ASP A 108 26.50 12.65 51.60
C ASP A 108 26.48 11.69 50.41
N ARG A 109 25.87 12.09 49.27
CA ARG A 109 25.84 11.29 48.04
C ARG A 109 27.23 11.14 47.41
N ASP A 110 28.03 12.21 47.38
CA ASP A 110 29.43 12.15 46.95
C ASP A 110 30.26 11.15 47.78
N ALA A 111 29.99 11.08 49.09
CA ALA A 111 30.68 10.14 49.99
C ALA A 111 30.23 8.69 49.75
N LEU A 112 28.95 8.47 49.45
CA LEU A 112 28.43 7.15 49.07
C LEU A 112 28.98 6.70 47.71
N GLN A 113 29.07 7.62 46.74
CA GLN A 113 29.66 7.34 45.42
C GLN A 113 31.12 6.89 45.56
N ALA A 114 31.92 7.54 46.41
CA ALA A 114 33.30 7.12 46.64
C ALA A 114 33.43 5.69 47.22
N GLU A 115 32.42 5.20 47.96
CA GLU A 115 32.35 3.80 48.42
C GLU A 115 31.95 2.88 47.25
N VAL A 116 31.01 3.30 46.41
CA VAL A 116 30.64 2.58 45.18
C VAL A 116 31.85 2.41 44.25
N ASP A 117 32.61 3.47 43.97
CA ASP A 117 33.81 3.42 43.12
C ASP A 117 34.83 2.38 43.61
N GLN A 118 34.99 2.25 44.95
CA GLN A 118 35.89 1.26 45.54
C GLN A 118 35.38 -0.17 45.38
N LEU A 119 34.06 -0.37 45.51
CA LEU A 119 33.44 -1.69 45.33
C LEU A 119 33.49 -2.12 43.86
N VAL A 120 33.26 -1.19 42.92
CA VAL A 120 33.41 -1.46 41.48
C VAL A 120 34.86 -1.82 41.15
N ALA A 121 35.84 -1.07 41.68
CA ALA A 121 37.26 -1.41 41.49
C ALA A 121 37.63 -2.79 42.05
N GLU A 122 37.03 -3.21 43.18
CA GLU A 122 37.24 -4.54 43.76
C GLU A 122 36.59 -5.65 42.92
N ILE A 123 35.44 -5.39 42.30
CA ILE A 123 34.80 -6.29 41.34
C ILE A 123 35.71 -6.45 40.10
N THR A 124 36.20 -5.35 39.52
CA THR A 124 37.16 -5.39 38.40
C THR A 124 38.39 -6.21 38.75
N ARG A 125 39.01 -5.95 39.91
CA ARG A 125 40.17 -6.72 40.38
C ARG A 125 39.87 -8.21 40.52
N THR A 126 38.71 -8.55 41.10
CA THR A 126 38.31 -9.96 41.27
C THR A 126 38.08 -10.64 39.92
N SER A 127 37.50 -9.95 38.95
CA SER A 127 37.31 -10.49 37.60
C SER A 127 38.63 -10.72 36.86
N GLU A 128 39.55 -9.74 36.90
CA GLU A 128 40.81 -9.77 36.15
C GLU A 128 41.88 -10.67 36.79
N GLU A 129 41.91 -10.78 38.12
CA GLU A 129 42.96 -11.53 38.84
C GLU A 129 42.57 -12.98 39.17
N THR A 130 41.30 -13.38 39.00
CA THR A 130 40.89 -14.76 39.29
C THR A 130 41.33 -15.70 38.17
N ASP A 131 42.38 -16.48 38.44
CA ASP A 131 42.93 -17.46 37.50
C ASP A 131 42.92 -18.90 38.07
N PHE A 132 42.91 -19.87 37.16
CA PHE A 132 43.21 -21.27 37.47
C PHE A 132 44.30 -21.80 36.54
N ASN A 133 45.47 -22.07 37.13
CA ASN A 133 46.67 -22.47 36.40
C ASN A 133 47.12 -21.44 35.34
N GLY A 134 47.07 -20.15 35.66
CA GLY A 134 47.53 -19.07 34.78
C GLY A 134 46.57 -18.72 33.65
N ARG A 135 45.32 -19.19 33.71
CA ARG A 135 44.25 -18.80 32.80
C ARG A 135 43.15 -18.13 33.61
N ASN A 136 42.84 -16.89 33.26
CA ASN A 136 41.75 -16.13 33.87
C ASN A 136 40.43 -16.88 33.67
N LEU A 137 39.55 -16.78 34.66
CA LEU A 137 38.27 -17.50 34.66
C LEU A 137 37.09 -16.61 34.28
N LEU A 138 37.14 -15.31 34.58
CA LEU A 138 35.97 -14.41 34.56
C LEU A 138 36.03 -13.33 33.47
N ASP A 139 37.08 -13.31 32.65
CA ASP A 139 37.27 -12.34 31.55
C ASP A 139 36.61 -12.78 30.22
N GLY A 140 35.76 -13.81 30.25
CA GLY A 140 35.06 -14.35 29.07
C GLY A 140 35.92 -15.18 28.13
N SER A 141 37.25 -15.17 28.29
CA SER A 141 38.15 -15.97 27.45
C SER A 141 38.17 -17.46 27.81
N PHE A 142 37.56 -17.83 28.95
CA PHE A 142 37.68 -19.15 29.53
C PHE A 142 36.69 -20.16 28.95
N ALA A 143 37.20 -21.04 28.08
CA ALA A 143 36.54 -22.27 27.67
C ALA A 143 37.49 -23.47 27.85
N ALA A 144 37.02 -24.53 28.51
CA ALA A 144 37.81 -25.73 28.73
C ALA A 144 36.98 -27.02 28.61
N THR A 145 37.49 -27.95 27.80
CA THR A 145 36.95 -29.30 27.67
C THR A 145 37.69 -30.25 28.61
N PHE A 146 36.97 -30.84 29.56
CA PHE A 146 37.51 -31.83 30.49
C PHE A 146 37.18 -33.24 29.99
N GLN A 147 38.22 -34.04 29.71
CA GLN A 147 38.07 -35.46 29.40
C GLN A 147 37.78 -36.24 30.69
N ILE A 148 36.52 -36.64 30.85
CA ILE A 148 35.96 -37.31 32.04
C ILE A 148 35.67 -38.80 31.81
N GLY A 149 36.16 -39.38 30.71
CA GLY A 149 36.03 -40.81 30.45
C GLY A 149 37.27 -41.41 29.81
N ALA A 150 37.30 -42.75 29.68
CA ALA A 150 38.43 -43.47 29.13
C ALA A 150 38.48 -43.47 27.59
N ASN A 151 37.39 -43.10 26.92
CA ASN A 151 37.29 -43.05 25.46
C ASN A 151 37.17 -41.61 24.95
N ALA A 152 37.71 -41.33 23.76
CA ALA A 152 37.58 -40.03 23.11
C ALA A 152 36.11 -39.59 22.98
N GLY A 153 35.84 -38.30 23.20
CA GLY A 153 34.49 -37.72 23.16
C GLY A 153 33.67 -37.85 24.45
N GLN A 154 34.21 -38.49 25.49
CA GLN A 154 33.61 -38.51 26.83
C GLN A 154 34.09 -37.28 27.60
N THR A 155 33.54 -36.12 27.27
CA THR A 155 33.97 -34.82 27.80
C THR A 155 32.85 -34.08 28.52
N VAL A 156 33.23 -33.14 29.38
CA VAL A 156 32.36 -32.08 29.90
C VAL A 156 33.01 -30.77 29.53
N ASP A 157 32.27 -29.92 28.83
CA ASP A 157 32.70 -28.56 28.50
C ASP A 157 32.28 -27.62 29.62
N ILE A 158 33.20 -26.75 30.02
CA ILE A 158 32.97 -25.68 31.00
C ILE A 158 33.35 -24.39 30.31
N SER A 159 32.39 -23.49 30.17
CA SER A 159 32.58 -22.10 29.77
C SER A 159 32.10 -21.21 30.91
N ILE A 160 32.78 -20.10 31.12
CA ILE A 160 32.38 -19.08 32.09
C ILE A 160 32.22 -17.77 31.32
N ALA A 161 31.10 -17.09 31.50
CA ALA A 161 30.80 -15.83 30.82
C ALA A 161 31.78 -14.71 31.25
N GLU A 162 31.89 -13.67 30.42
CA GLU A 162 32.60 -12.45 30.79
C GLU A 162 31.83 -11.71 31.88
N LEU A 163 32.50 -11.49 33.01
CA LEU A 163 31.92 -10.90 34.21
C LEU A 163 32.79 -9.76 34.75
N THR A 164 33.27 -8.92 33.84
CA THR A 164 34.02 -7.68 34.11
C THR A 164 33.08 -6.51 34.43
N ALA A 165 33.53 -5.48 35.16
CA ALA A 165 32.69 -4.33 35.51
C ALA A 165 32.14 -3.57 34.29
N ASP A 166 32.89 -3.59 33.17
CA ASP A 166 32.51 -2.99 31.89
C ASP A 166 31.53 -3.86 31.08
N LYS A 167 31.05 -4.98 31.66
CA LYS A 167 30.08 -5.92 31.09
C LYS A 167 28.97 -6.30 32.05
N LEU A 168 29.22 -6.26 33.36
CA LEU A 168 28.19 -6.40 34.38
C LEU A 168 27.28 -5.18 34.38
N GLY A 169 26.03 -5.43 34.71
CA GLY A 169 25.04 -4.39 34.93
C GLY A 169 24.43 -3.88 33.65
N SER A 170 25.18 -3.88 32.54
CA SER A 170 24.59 -3.84 31.22
C SER A 170 24.07 -5.20 30.85
N SER A 171 22.77 -5.26 30.61
CA SER A 171 22.33 -6.13 29.56
C SER A 171 22.47 -5.33 28.26
N SER A 172 23.57 -5.50 27.53
CA SER A 172 23.52 -5.23 26.08
C SER A 172 22.67 -6.34 25.48
N GLN A 173 21.39 -6.31 25.81
CA GLN A 173 20.36 -7.17 25.28
C GLN A 173 19.82 -6.43 24.08
N SER A 174 20.60 -6.50 23.02
CA SER A 174 20.09 -6.22 21.70
C SER A 174 18.85 -7.07 21.49
N GLY A 175 17.73 -6.38 21.32
CA GLY A 175 16.41 -6.98 21.28
C GLY A 175 15.71 -6.75 19.95
N LEU A 176 14.68 -7.55 19.72
CA LEU A 176 13.76 -7.36 18.61
C LEU A 176 12.57 -6.55 19.10
N SER A 177 12.47 -5.31 18.66
CA SER A 177 11.35 -4.44 18.97
C SER A 177 10.17 -4.67 18.03
N ALA A 178 8.99 -4.74 18.62
CA ALA A 178 7.71 -4.76 17.96
C ALA A 178 7.15 -3.32 17.86
N ILE A 179 6.47 -3.03 16.76
CA ILE A 179 5.67 -1.81 16.62
C ILE A 179 4.36 -2.00 17.41
N GLY A 180 3.83 -0.92 18.00
CA GLY A 180 2.52 -0.96 18.65
C GLY A 180 1.40 -1.20 17.64
N THR A 181 0.43 -2.04 18.00
CA THR A 181 -0.73 -2.33 17.13
C THR A 181 -2.01 -2.26 17.95
N ASP A 182 -3.09 -1.81 17.32
CA ASP A 182 -4.42 -1.63 17.91
C ASP A 182 -5.13 -2.96 18.28
N SER A 183 -4.59 -4.07 17.79
CA SER A 183 -5.12 -5.41 18.00
C SER A 183 -4.44 -6.11 19.18
N ALA A 184 -5.24 -6.81 19.99
CA ALA A 184 -4.72 -7.63 21.08
C ALA A 184 -4.07 -8.92 20.52
N LEU A 185 -3.14 -9.51 21.29
CA LEU A 185 -2.66 -10.86 20.95
C LEU A 185 -3.80 -11.85 21.20
N GLU A 186 -4.08 -12.68 20.19
CA GLU A 186 -4.95 -13.84 20.27
C GLU A 186 -4.15 -15.15 20.35
N ASN A 187 -4.84 -16.26 20.61
CA ASN A 187 -4.18 -17.56 20.72
C ASN A 187 -3.74 -18.05 19.35
N GLY A 188 -2.43 -18.14 19.14
CA GLY A 188 -1.81 -18.64 17.90
C GLY A 188 -1.27 -17.54 16.99
N ASP A 189 -1.41 -16.27 17.40
CA ASP A 189 -0.78 -15.13 16.74
C ASP A 189 0.74 -15.22 16.79
N LEU A 190 1.31 -15.55 17.95
CA LEU A 190 2.74 -15.50 18.19
C LEU A 190 3.27 -16.83 18.74
N THR A 191 4.35 -17.32 18.13
CA THR A 191 5.22 -18.37 18.66
C THR A 191 6.64 -17.83 18.78
N ILE A 192 7.26 -18.00 19.95
CA ILE A 192 8.65 -17.61 20.20
C ILE A 192 9.46 -18.87 20.48
N ASN A 193 10.52 -19.11 19.71
CA ASN A 193 11.38 -20.30 19.85
C ASN A 193 10.58 -21.62 19.87
N GLY A 194 9.54 -21.70 19.04
CA GLY A 194 8.65 -22.86 18.94
C GLY A 194 7.60 -23.00 20.06
N VAL A 195 7.53 -22.05 21.00
CA VAL A 195 6.52 -22.02 22.07
C VAL A 195 5.42 -21.02 21.72
N ALA A 196 4.16 -21.47 21.72
CA ALA A 196 3.01 -20.61 21.46
C ALA A 196 2.70 -19.70 22.66
N ILE A 197 2.54 -18.41 22.39
CA ILE A 197 2.16 -17.40 23.38
C ILE A 197 0.63 -17.34 23.47
N SER A 198 0.12 -17.16 24.69
CA SER A 198 -1.32 -17.02 24.91
C SER A 198 -1.79 -15.60 24.64
N ALA A 199 -3.10 -15.44 24.44
CA ALA A 199 -3.73 -14.14 24.28
C ALA A 199 -3.39 -13.14 25.41
N SER A 200 -3.24 -11.86 25.05
CA SER A 200 -3.08 -10.76 26.02
C SER A 200 -4.38 -10.46 26.75
N ARG A 201 -4.30 -9.88 27.95
CA ARG A 201 -5.47 -9.64 28.82
C ARG A 201 -5.51 -8.20 29.26
N ALA A 202 -6.68 -7.56 29.12
CA ALA A 202 -6.90 -6.20 29.61
C ALA A 202 -6.64 -6.02 31.13
N GLU A 203 -6.68 -7.10 31.92
CA GLU A 203 -6.39 -7.07 33.36
C GLU A 203 -4.89 -6.87 33.67
N ASP A 204 -4.00 -7.13 32.71
CA ASP A 204 -2.55 -6.98 32.90
C ASP A 204 -2.09 -5.51 32.84
N ASP A 205 -2.89 -4.66 32.21
CA ASP A 205 -2.65 -3.23 32.10
C ASP A 205 -3.71 -2.44 32.85
N THR A 206 -3.32 -1.91 34.00
CA THR A 206 -4.14 -0.99 34.81
C THR A 206 -3.77 0.48 34.61
N ALA A 207 -2.77 0.78 33.78
CA ALA A 207 -2.26 2.12 33.54
C ALA A 207 -2.98 2.80 32.37
N SER A 208 -3.25 2.06 31.30
CA SER A 208 -4.00 2.56 30.14
C SER A 208 -5.49 2.75 30.44
N VAL A 209 -6.10 3.74 29.79
CA VAL A 209 -7.53 4.08 29.96
C VAL A 209 -8.43 3.48 28.87
N ALA A 210 -7.85 3.10 27.73
CA ALA A 210 -8.54 2.49 26.60
C ALA A 210 -7.64 1.44 25.92
N ASN A 211 -8.30 0.49 25.25
CA ASN A 211 -7.68 -0.61 24.51
C ASN A 211 -6.62 -1.42 25.31
N ASN A 212 -6.87 -1.63 26.62
CA ASN A 212 -5.92 -2.22 27.55
C ASN A 212 -5.40 -3.61 27.12
N SER A 213 -6.17 -4.41 26.37
CA SER A 213 -5.71 -5.71 25.88
C SER A 213 -4.69 -5.62 24.74
N ALA A 214 -4.70 -4.54 23.96
CA ALA A 214 -3.77 -4.31 22.86
C ALA A 214 -2.47 -3.60 23.29
N SER A 215 -2.43 -3.05 24.51
CA SER A 215 -1.27 -2.31 25.00
C SER A 215 0.00 -3.14 25.08
N ALA A 216 1.15 -2.46 24.94
CA ALA A 216 2.47 -3.04 25.13
C ALA A 216 2.59 -3.77 26.48
N ILE A 217 2.04 -3.18 27.55
CA ILE A 217 2.06 -3.75 28.91
C ILE A 217 1.38 -5.11 28.93
N SER A 218 0.18 -5.23 28.34
CA SER A 218 -0.56 -6.48 28.28
C SER A 218 0.10 -7.52 27.38
N LYS A 219 0.67 -7.10 26.24
CA LYS A 219 1.40 -7.98 25.31
C LYS A 219 2.69 -8.50 25.94
N ALA A 220 3.49 -7.63 26.55
CA ALA A 220 4.71 -8.00 27.27
C ALA A 220 4.40 -8.94 28.45
N ALA A 221 3.34 -8.68 29.22
CA ALA A 221 2.89 -9.58 30.29
C ALA A 221 2.45 -10.96 29.77
N ALA A 222 1.81 -11.02 28.60
CA ALA A 222 1.46 -12.29 27.95
C ALA A 222 2.70 -13.11 27.58
N ILE A 223 3.72 -12.47 27.02
CA ILE A 223 4.98 -13.10 26.63
C ILE A 223 5.78 -13.54 27.85
N ASN A 224 5.91 -12.66 28.86
CA ASN A 224 6.70 -12.92 30.07
C ASN A 224 6.17 -14.10 30.90
N ARG A 225 4.89 -14.46 30.80
CA ARG A 225 4.35 -15.69 31.42
C ARG A 225 4.97 -16.97 30.86
N PHE A 226 5.52 -16.92 29.66
CA PHE A 226 6.16 -18.03 28.97
C PHE A 226 7.68 -17.88 28.89
N ALA A 227 8.28 -16.84 29.52
CA ALA A 227 9.71 -16.55 29.48
C ALA A 227 10.58 -17.76 29.87
N ASP A 228 10.20 -18.52 30.90
CA ASP A 228 10.92 -19.73 31.35
C ASP A 228 10.95 -20.84 30.28
N GLN A 229 10.02 -20.83 29.32
CA GLN A 229 9.91 -21.82 28.25
C GLN A 229 10.55 -21.34 26.95
N THR A 230 10.39 -20.05 26.64
CA THR A 230 10.92 -19.41 25.42
C THR A 230 12.39 -19.02 25.57
N GLY A 231 12.87 -18.73 26.78
CA GLY A 231 14.15 -18.07 27.03
C GLY A 231 14.18 -16.61 26.56
N VAL A 232 13.01 -15.99 26.40
CA VAL A 232 12.85 -14.63 25.88
C VAL A 232 11.87 -13.88 26.79
N THR A 233 12.31 -12.73 27.31
CA THR A 233 11.48 -11.77 28.04
C THR A 233 11.04 -10.66 27.11
N ALA A 234 9.88 -10.06 27.37
CA ALA A 234 9.41 -8.87 26.69
C ALA A 234 9.49 -7.67 27.65
N GLN A 235 10.11 -6.60 27.18
CA GLN A 235 10.13 -5.31 27.86
C GLN A 235 9.20 -4.35 27.16
N VAL A 236 8.47 -3.57 27.94
CA VAL A 236 7.62 -2.50 27.40
C VAL A 236 8.51 -1.35 26.96
N ASN A 237 8.32 -0.86 25.74
CA ASN A 237 9.06 0.31 25.25
C ASN A 237 8.32 1.59 25.67
N GLU A 238 9.06 2.71 25.66
CA GLU A 238 8.44 4.02 25.67
C GLU A 238 7.43 4.13 24.51
N ASN A 239 6.21 4.56 24.84
CA ASN A 239 5.19 4.81 23.83
C ASN A 239 5.24 6.28 23.41
N VAL A 240 5.40 6.53 22.11
CA VAL A 240 5.45 7.87 21.53
C VAL A 240 4.31 8.03 20.54
N ALA A 241 3.35 8.89 20.85
CA ALA A 241 2.40 9.38 19.86
C ALA A 241 3.01 10.60 19.16
N ALA A 242 3.44 10.37 17.92
CA ALA A 242 4.12 11.35 17.08
C ALA A 242 3.21 12.56 16.77
N GLY A 243 3.71 13.78 16.94
CA GLY A 243 2.96 15.00 16.62
C GLY A 243 2.62 15.15 15.14
N SER A 244 1.67 16.03 14.83
CA SER A 244 1.25 16.31 13.45
C SER A 244 1.92 17.58 12.92
N GLU A 245 1.93 17.73 11.59
CA GLU A 245 2.26 19.01 10.98
C GLU A 245 1.32 20.11 11.52
N GLN A 246 1.89 21.28 11.79
CA GLN A 246 1.22 22.37 12.46
C GLN A 246 1.18 23.64 11.59
N THR A 247 -0.02 24.20 11.46
CA THR A 247 -0.30 25.49 10.83
C THR A 247 -0.65 26.55 11.88
N GLY A 248 -0.32 27.81 11.58
CA GLY A 248 -0.62 28.94 12.46
C GLY A 248 -2.10 29.31 12.47
N LEU A 249 -2.93 28.51 13.14
CA LEU A 249 -4.38 28.73 13.24
C LEU A 249 -4.79 29.07 14.68
N ALA A 250 -5.50 30.17 14.86
CA ALA A 250 -6.00 30.60 16.16
C ALA A 250 -7.32 29.91 16.52
N GLY A 251 -7.36 29.34 17.71
CA GLY A 251 -8.50 28.60 18.23
C GLY A 251 -8.36 28.35 19.73
N SER A 252 -9.40 27.84 20.36
CA SER A 252 -9.33 27.42 21.76
C SER A 252 -10.35 26.36 22.07
N GLY A 253 -10.17 25.64 23.17
CA GLY A 253 -11.12 24.62 23.58
C GLY A 253 -10.56 23.72 24.65
N LYS A 254 -11.08 22.50 24.67
CA LYS A 254 -10.60 21.41 25.51
C LYS A 254 -10.38 20.15 24.69
N PHE A 255 -9.39 19.38 25.09
CA PHE A 255 -9.23 17.98 24.74
C PHE A 255 -9.00 17.19 26.02
N THR A 256 -9.15 15.88 25.96
CA THR A 256 -8.84 14.98 27.07
C THR A 256 -7.67 14.09 26.67
N LEU A 257 -6.66 14.00 27.53
CA LEU A 257 -5.51 13.13 27.37
C LEU A 257 -5.52 12.10 28.49
N ASN A 258 -5.56 10.81 28.15
CA ASN A 258 -5.72 9.70 29.11
C ASN A 258 -6.82 9.96 30.16
N GLY A 259 -7.97 10.50 29.70
CA GLY A 259 -9.12 10.81 30.55
C GLY A 259 -9.01 12.09 31.41
N VAL A 260 -7.96 12.89 31.24
CA VAL A 260 -7.78 14.18 31.93
C VAL A 260 -8.05 15.34 30.98
N ASP A 261 -8.98 16.24 31.34
CA ASP A 261 -9.29 17.45 30.58
C ASP A 261 -8.13 18.45 30.60
N ILE A 262 -7.72 18.90 29.42
CA ILE A 262 -6.71 19.94 29.21
C ILE A 262 -7.32 21.06 28.39
N SER A 263 -7.30 22.27 28.94
CA SER A 263 -7.75 23.46 28.21
C SER A 263 -6.59 24.06 27.44
N PHE A 264 -6.84 24.50 26.21
CA PHE A 264 -5.82 25.05 25.34
C PHE A 264 -6.27 26.30 24.60
N SER A 265 -5.29 27.04 24.11
CA SER A 265 -5.47 28.13 23.16
C SER A 265 -4.31 28.11 22.17
N THR A 266 -4.62 28.13 20.89
CA THR A 266 -3.66 28.25 19.80
C THR A 266 -3.66 29.69 19.26
N THR A 267 -2.58 30.06 18.58
CA THR A 267 -2.42 31.38 17.97
C THR A 267 -1.99 31.23 16.51
N THR A 268 -1.92 32.33 15.77
CA THR A 268 -1.34 32.32 14.42
C THR A 268 0.18 32.10 14.40
N ASP A 269 0.83 32.03 15.57
CA ASP A 269 2.23 31.66 15.73
C ASP A 269 2.31 30.19 16.20
N ALA A 270 2.74 29.31 15.28
CA ALA A 270 2.83 27.87 15.52
C ALA A 270 3.84 27.53 16.63
N ALA A 271 5.00 28.19 16.67
CA ALA A 271 6.03 27.95 17.69
C ALA A 271 5.55 28.35 19.09
N GLN A 272 4.87 29.50 19.22
CA GLN A 272 4.24 29.87 20.49
C GLN A 272 3.15 28.88 20.90
N THR A 273 2.40 28.37 19.92
CA THR A 273 1.34 27.39 20.16
C THR A 273 1.91 26.06 20.68
N ARG A 274 2.96 25.50 20.08
CA ARG A 274 3.59 24.25 20.58
C ARG A 274 4.12 24.40 21.99
N ALA A 275 4.82 25.50 22.27
CA ALA A 275 5.33 25.79 23.60
C ALA A 275 4.18 25.88 24.63
N ALA A 276 3.04 26.47 24.27
CA ALA A 276 1.87 26.56 25.15
C ALA A 276 1.19 25.20 25.36
N ILE A 277 1.04 24.39 24.30
CA ILE A 277 0.44 23.05 24.36
C ILE A 277 1.31 22.11 25.19
N SER A 278 2.61 22.05 24.91
CA SER A 278 3.55 21.21 25.66
C SER A 278 3.59 21.59 27.14
N GLN A 279 3.56 22.89 27.47
CA GLN A 279 3.47 23.35 28.85
C GLN A 279 2.14 22.94 29.52
N ALA A 280 1.01 23.04 28.82
CA ALA A 280 -0.30 22.68 29.35
C ALA A 280 -0.40 21.18 29.67
N ILE A 281 0.14 20.33 28.79
CA ILE A 281 0.19 18.88 28.99
C ILE A 281 1.15 18.52 30.12
N ASN A 282 2.36 19.07 30.11
CA ASN A 282 3.36 18.78 31.13
C ASN A 282 2.94 19.23 32.54
N ALA A 283 2.04 20.22 32.67
CA ALA A 283 1.48 20.63 33.95
C ALA A 283 0.58 19.56 34.60
N VAL A 284 0.07 18.59 33.84
CA VAL A 284 -0.78 17.48 34.31
C VAL A 284 -0.16 16.09 34.05
N ALA A 285 1.12 16.02 33.70
CA ALA A 285 1.81 14.77 33.36
C ALA A 285 1.71 13.68 34.44
N ASP A 286 1.79 14.05 35.73
CA ASP A 286 1.64 13.09 36.85
C ASP A 286 0.25 12.43 36.91
N GLN A 287 -0.78 13.05 36.31
CA GLN A 287 -2.14 12.52 36.28
C GLN A 287 -2.39 11.68 35.03
N THR A 288 -1.85 12.08 33.89
CA THR A 288 -2.02 11.39 32.59
C THR A 288 -1.04 10.23 32.42
N GLY A 289 0.15 10.32 33.04
CA GLY A 289 1.32 9.51 32.75
C GLY A 289 1.95 9.80 31.39
N VAL A 290 1.68 10.97 30.81
CA VAL A 290 2.13 11.36 29.47
C VAL A 290 2.80 12.73 29.54
N LYS A 291 4.01 12.82 28.99
CA LYS A 291 4.81 14.04 28.86
C LYS A 291 4.78 14.51 27.40
N ALA A 292 4.70 15.82 27.19
CA ALA A 292 4.81 16.42 25.87
C ALA A 292 6.23 16.92 25.59
N ILE A 293 6.77 16.62 24.41
CA ILE A 293 8.05 17.10 23.90
C ILE A 293 7.77 17.98 22.67
N ASP A 294 8.18 19.24 22.72
CA ASP A 294 8.18 20.13 21.54
C ASP A 294 9.34 19.71 20.63
N THR A 295 9.02 19.34 19.39
CA THR A 295 10.03 18.90 18.42
C THR A 295 10.81 20.06 17.81
N GLU A 296 10.50 21.30 18.23
CA GLU A 296 11.03 22.56 17.69
C GLU A 296 10.69 22.81 16.21
N SER A 297 9.97 21.91 15.55
CA SER A 297 9.58 21.99 14.14
C SER A 297 8.07 22.05 13.95
N GLY A 298 7.62 22.82 12.96
CA GLY A 298 6.21 22.84 12.57
C GLY A 298 5.76 21.54 11.90
N ALA A 299 6.66 20.83 11.20
CA ALA A 299 6.34 19.62 10.45
C ALA A 299 6.06 18.40 11.35
N THR A 300 6.70 18.35 12.53
CA THR A 300 6.60 17.21 13.46
C THR A 300 5.81 17.52 14.75
N GLY A 301 5.46 18.79 14.98
CA GLY A 301 4.51 19.18 16.01
C GLY A 301 4.98 18.92 17.45
N VAL A 302 4.13 18.30 18.26
CA VAL A 302 4.39 17.98 19.68
C VAL A 302 4.20 16.49 19.88
N ASN A 303 5.30 15.79 20.22
CA ASN A 303 5.25 14.38 20.55
C ASN A 303 4.72 14.17 21.97
N LEU A 304 3.86 13.18 22.14
CA LEU A 304 3.38 12.73 23.44
C LEU A 304 4.09 11.44 23.82
N VAL A 305 4.66 11.40 25.01
CA VAL A 305 5.56 10.35 25.47
C VAL A 305 5.05 9.75 26.76
N ALA A 306 4.82 8.44 26.75
CA ALA A 306 4.51 7.61 27.90
C ALA A 306 5.68 6.66 28.17
N GLU A 307 6.55 7.04 29.10
CA GLU A 307 7.78 6.33 29.46
C GLU A 307 7.52 4.90 29.97
N ASP A 308 6.37 4.66 30.61
CA ASP A 308 5.97 3.32 31.06
C ASP A 308 5.26 2.48 29.99
N GLY A 309 5.18 2.99 28.76
CA GLY A 309 4.58 2.35 27.58
C GLY A 309 3.08 2.10 27.66
N ARG A 310 2.36 2.79 28.56
CA ARG A 310 0.89 2.80 28.52
C ARG A 310 0.39 3.37 27.19
N ASN A 311 -0.83 3.01 26.82
CA ASN A 311 -1.49 3.61 25.65
C ASN A 311 -1.70 5.11 25.88
N ILE A 312 -1.55 5.89 24.81
CA ILE A 312 -1.84 7.33 24.81
C ILE A 312 -3.19 7.50 24.12
N THR A 313 -4.22 7.90 24.87
CA THR A 313 -5.55 8.18 24.32
C THR A 313 -5.79 9.68 24.30
N LEU A 314 -5.96 10.23 23.10
CA LEU A 314 -6.30 11.63 22.86
C LEU A 314 -7.74 11.71 22.34
N THR A 315 -8.57 12.47 23.04
CA THR A 315 -9.97 12.68 22.67
C THR A 315 -10.30 14.16 22.62
N PHE A 316 -11.03 14.63 21.61
CA PHE A 316 -11.60 15.98 21.59
C PHE A 316 -13.06 15.94 21.11
N ASP A 317 -13.84 16.92 21.54
CA ASP A 317 -15.22 17.11 21.08
C ASP A 317 -15.29 18.43 20.32
N THR A 318 -15.75 18.41 19.07
CA THR A 318 -15.86 19.61 18.22
C THR A 318 -16.82 20.65 18.81
N THR A 319 -17.72 20.26 19.72
CA THR A 319 -18.60 21.19 20.44
C THR A 319 -17.88 21.97 21.54
N ASP A 320 -16.76 21.47 22.04
CA ASP A 320 -15.88 22.14 23.01
C ASP A 320 -14.78 22.97 22.34
N LEU A 321 -14.69 22.91 21.00
CA LEU A 321 -13.76 23.70 20.19
C LEU A 321 -14.37 25.03 19.76
N THR A 322 -13.52 26.04 19.65
CA THR A 322 -13.85 27.37 19.15
C THR A 322 -12.82 27.79 18.12
N GLY A 323 -13.28 28.10 16.90
CA GLY A 323 -12.39 28.45 15.79
C GLY A 323 -11.63 27.27 15.17
N LEU A 324 -11.92 26.04 15.60
CA LEU A 324 -11.36 24.78 15.09
C LEU A 324 -12.50 23.78 14.88
N ASP A 325 -12.25 22.78 14.04
CA ASP A 325 -13.11 21.64 13.73
C ASP A 325 -12.29 20.33 13.76
N GLN A 326 -12.92 19.22 13.36
CA GLN A 326 -12.27 17.90 13.34
C GLN A 326 -11.04 17.80 12.43
N ASN A 327 -10.97 18.62 11.38
CA ASN A 327 -9.88 18.58 10.38
C ASN A 327 -8.74 19.53 10.77
N THR A 328 -9.04 20.53 11.58
CA THR A 328 -8.10 21.60 11.95
C THR A 328 -7.55 21.47 13.37
N PHE A 329 -8.06 20.54 14.20
CA PHE A 329 -7.57 20.34 15.57
C PHE A 329 -6.09 19.91 15.61
N ALA A 330 -5.71 18.84 14.89
CA ALA A 330 -4.32 18.39 14.80
C ALA A 330 -3.42 19.51 14.26
N SER A 331 -3.76 20.07 13.10
CA SER A 331 -2.93 21.09 12.45
C SER A 331 -2.86 22.40 13.25
N ALA A 332 -3.82 22.75 14.09
CA ALA A 332 -3.69 23.91 14.98
C ALA A 332 -2.83 23.60 16.23
N THR A 333 -2.99 22.41 16.81
CA THR A 333 -2.35 22.06 18.10
C THR A 333 -0.96 21.45 17.95
N GLY A 334 -0.65 20.86 16.79
CA GLY A 334 0.56 20.06 16.55
C GLY A 334 0.49 18.66 17.19
N LEU A 335 -0.67 18.24 17.69
CA LEU A 335 -0.87 16.91 18.27
C LEU A 335 -1.35 15.91 17.22
N SER A 336 -1.10 14.63 17.44
CA SER A 336 -1.38 13.51 16.53
C SER A 336 -2.86 13.27 16.12
N GLY A 337 -3.82 14.08 16.58
CA GLY A 337 -5.27 13.81 16.51
C GLY A 337 -6.00 14.41 15.30
N GLY A 338 -5.90 13.78 14.12
CA GLY A 338 -6.76 14.04 12.95
C GLY A 338 -8.01 13.14 12.92
N ALA A 339 -8.94 13.39 12.00
CA ALA A 339 -10.30 12.84 11.94
C ALA A 339 -10.43 11.32 11.64
N ASP A 340 -9.72 10.44 12.36
CA ASP A 340 -9.81 8.98 12.16
C ASP A 340 -10.88 8.34 13.04
N ASN A 341 -12.11 8.82 12.85
CA ASN A 341 -13.24 7.95 13.08
C ASN A 341 -14.20 8.16 11.91
N GLY A 342 -14.41 7.11 11.11
CA GLY A 342 -15.49 7.03 10.12
C GLY A 342 -16.91 7.08 10.74
N GLY A 343 -17.08 7.78 11.87
CA GLY A 343 -18.32 7.98 12.60
C GLY A 343 -18.85 9.41 12.43
N SER A 344 -20.17 9.52 12.23
CA SER A 344 -20.93 10.78 12.11
C SER A 344 -21.11 11.52 13.46
N GLY A 345 -20.08 11.56 14.32
CA GLY A 345 -20.14 12.10 15.69
C GLY A 345 -19.36 13.41 15.88
N SER A 346 -19.55 14.07 17.04
CA SER A 346 -18.77 15.27 17.43
C SER A 346 -17.54 14.95 18.29
N VAL A 347 -17.44 13.73 18.83
CA VAL A 347 -16.33 13.27 19.68
C VAL A 347 -15.40 12.40 18.84
N TYR A 348 -14.13 12.75 18.83
CA TYR A 348 -13.06 12.06 18.10
C TYR A 348 -12.04 11.55 19.11
N THR A 349 -11.72 10.26 19.04
CA THR A 349 -10.79 9.60 19.96
C THR A 349 -9.79 8.77 19.18
N ASN A 350 -8.50 9.06 19.36
CA ASN A 350 -7.40 8.26 18.86
C ASN A 350 -6.65 7.64 20.04
N THR A 351 -6.34 6.35 19.94
CA THR A 351 -5.48 5.65 20.91
C THR A 351 -4.22 5.22 20.18
N TYR A 352 -3.07 5.48 20.78
CA TYR A 352 -1.76 5.09 20.27
C TYR A 352 -1.21 4.02 21.20
N GLU A 353 -1.08 2.81 20.68
CA GLU A 353 -0.53 1.66 21.37
C GLU A 353 1.00 1.66 21.32
N GLY A 354 1.64 1.37 22.46
CA GLY A 354 3.10 1.27 22.54
C GLY A 354 3.65 -0.03 21.93
N GLY A 355 4.94 0.01 21.59
CA GLY A 355 5.72 -1.19 21.22
C GLY A 355 6.32 -1.91 22.43
N TYR A 356 6.94 -3.06 22.19
CA TYR A 356 7.69 -3.82 23.21
C TYR A 356 8.94 -4.43 22.59
N THR A 357 10.00 -4.62 23.37
CA THR A 357 11.26 -5.23 22.92
C THR A 357 11.40 -6.63 23.49
N LEU A 358 11.55 -7.61 22.60
CA LEU A 358 11.90 -8.98 22.95
C LEU A 358 13.39 -9.09 23.20
N ILE A 359 13.71 -9.69 24.32
CA ILE A 359 15.05 -9.76 24.88
C ILE A 359 15.36 -11.23 25.16
N ALA A 360 16.35 -11.77 24.47
CA ALA A 360 16.83 -13.12 24.69
C ALA A 360 17.68 -13.18 25.97
N ASP A 361 17.40 -14.16 26.84
CA ASP A 361 18.26 -14.45 27.98
C ASP A 361 19.66 -14.90 27.51
N GLY A 362 20.68 -14.79 28.37
CA GLY A 362 22.08 -15.09 28.10
C GLY A 362 22.35 -16.49 27.55
N ASP A 363 21.42 -17.44 27.73
CA ASP A 363 21.48 -18.82 27.21
C ASP A 363 20.98 -18.98 25.76
N GLN A 364 20.09 -18.08 25.31
CA GLN A 364 19.55 -18.09 23.95
C GLN A 364 20.47 -17.31 23.01
N LYS A 365 20.73 -17.85 21.81
CA LYS A 365 21.58 -17.20 20.79
C LYS A 365 20.79 -16.36 19.78
N SER A 366 19.50 -16.68 19.63
CA SER A 366 18.62 -16.04 18.68
C SER A 366 17.18 -16.08 19.17
N ILE A 367 16.38 -15.12 18.72
CA ILE A 367 14.93 -15.10 18.89
C ILE A 367 14.31 -15.57 17.58
N GLU A 368 13.65 -16.72 17.58
CA GLU A 368 12.86 -17.21 16.46
C GLU A 368 11.40 -16.79 16.64
N ILE A 369 10.94 -15.92 15.75
CA ILE A 369 9.54 -15.47 15.67
C ILE A 369 8.84 -16.27 14.59
N GLY A 370 7.74 -16.90 14.98
CA GLY A 370 6.75 -17.48 14.08
C GLY A 370 5.35 -17.14 14.59
N GLY A 371 4.32 -17.61 13.88
CA GLY A 371 2.94 -17.25 14.20
C GLY A 371 2.00 -17.62 13.07
N GLY A 372 0.70 -17.52 13.32
CA GLY A 372 -0.31 -17.77 12.30
C GLY A 372 -0.25 -16.71 11.20
N ASN A 373 0.33 -17.05 10.06
CA ASN A 373 -0.08 -16.47 8.78
C ASN A 373 -0.48 -17.65 7.89
N GLY A 374 -1.79 -17.92 7.79
CA GLY A 374 -2.31 -18.99 6.92
C GLY A 374 -2.68 -20.35 7.53
N THR A 375 -2.69 -20.54 8.86
CA THR A 375 -3.20 -21.81 9.47
C THR A 375 -4.63 -21.72 10.01
N GLY A 376 -5.28 -20.57 9.88
CA GLY A 376 -6.62 -20.29 10.43
C GLY A 376 -6.69 -20.21 11.97
N ARG A 377 -5.57 -19.91 12.63
CA ARG A 377 -5.44 -19.94 14.10
C ARG A 377 -4.74 -18.73 14.73
N GLY A 378 -4.64 -17.60 14.03
CA GLY A 378 -4.04 -16.35 14.55
C GLY A 378 -3.45 -15.50 13.43
N ASP A 379 -3.10 -14.24 13.74
CA ASP A 379 -2.45 -13.26 12.87
C ASP A 379 -1.19 -12.68 13.55
N LEU A 380 -0.01 -12.89 12.96
CA LEU A 380 1.25 -12.39 13.50
C LEU A 380 1.33 -10.84 13.49
N ALA A 381 0.57 -10.17 12.61
CA ALA A 381 0.51 -8.71 12.57
C ALA A 381 0.01 -8.12 13.90
N ASN A 382 -0.86 -8.82 14.63
CA ASN A 382 -1.31 -8.40 15.97
C ASN A 382 -0.16 -8.29 16.99
N ALA A 383 0.93 -9.01 16.77
CA ALA A 383 2.12 -8.93 17.60
C ALA A 383 3.02 -7.73 17.26
N GLY A 384 2.83 -7.06 16.12
CA GLY A 384 3.70 -5.98 15.65
C GLY A 384 5.09 -6.46 15.25
N LEU A 385 5.22 -7.74 14.85
CA LEU A 385 6.48 -8.41 14.51
C LEU A 385 6.35 -9.10 13.15
N THR A 386 7.49 -9.38 12.53
CA THR A 386 7.59 -10.18 11.32
C THR A 386 8.21 -11.54 11.65
N ALA A 387 7.81 -12.59 10.92
CA ALA A 387 8.39 -13.93 11.12
C ALA A 387 9.87 -13.92 10.72
N GLY A 388 10.72 -14.61 11.49
CA GLY A 388 12.15 -14.64 11.22
C GLY A 388 13.00 -15.11 12.39
N THR A 389 14.32 -15.13 12.19
CA THR A 389 15.30 -15.41 13.23
C THR A 389 16.18 -14.18 13.44
N TYR A 390 16.29 -13.75 14.68
CA TYR A 390 16.95 -12.50 15.08
C TYR A 390 18.10 -12.78 16.05
N ASP A 391 19.26 -12.14 15.87
CA ASP A 391 20.43 -12.33 16.72
C ASP A 391 20.33 -11.44 17.98
N ARG A 392 20.85 -11.93 19.11
CA ARG A 392 20.84 -11.27 20.42
C ARG A 392 21.86 -10.13 20.58
N ALA A 393 22.63 -9.83 19.52
CA ALA A 393 23.65 -8.78 19.49
C ALA A 393 23.31 -7.63 18.52
N GLU A 394 22.14 -7.69 17.88
CA GLU A 394 21.64 -6.64 17.01
C GLU A 394 20.28 -6.12 17.52
N ALA A 395 20.23 -4.84 17.87
CA ALA A 395 19.00 -4.09 18.07
C ALA A 395 18.26 -4.08 16.74
N VAL A 396 17.05 -4.63 16.71
CA VAL A 396 16.28 -4.78 15.48
C VAL A 396 14.90 -4.17 15.63
N THR A 397 14.48 -3.42 14.63
CA THR A 397 13.06 -3.13 14.38
C THR A 397 12.69 -3.56 12.97
N VAL A 398 11.42 -3.88 12.77
CA VAL A 398 10.88 -4.27 11.47
C VAL A 398 9.70 -3.36 11.15
N SER A 399 9.67 -2.81 9.94
CA SER A 399 8.53 -2.02 9.50
C SER A 399 7.28 -2.89 9.35
N SER A 400 6.11 -2.31 9.61
CA SER A 400 4.82 -2.93 9.30
C SER A 400 4.61 -3.01 7.79
N LYS A 401 3.75 -3.95 7.41
CA LYS A 401 3.29 -4.06 6.03
C LYS A 401 2.21 -2.99 5.81
N GLU A 402 2.52 -2.01 4.99
CA GLU A 402 1.52 -1.10 4.44
C GLU A 402 0.98 -1.68 3.12
N SER A 403 -0.33 -1.57 2.92
CA SER A 403 -0.99 -1.92 1.66
C SER A 403 -1.73 -0.70 1.15
N ASP A 404 -1.45 -0.28 -0.08
CA ASP A 404 -2.16 0.82 -0.71
C ASP A 404 -3.39 0.29 -1.44
N SER A 405 -4.56 0.75 -0.95
CA SER A 405 -5.86 0.54 -1.59
C SER A 405 -6.19 1.70 -2.51
N SER A 406 -5.36 1.87 -3.53
CA SER A 406 -5.65 2.77 -4.63
C SER A 406 -6.66 2.10 -5.58
N THR A 407 -7.93 2.06 -5.16
CA THR A 407 -8.98 2.17 -6.16
C THR A 407 -8.79 3.54 -6.78
N ALA A 408 -8.50 3.62 -8.09
CA ALA A 408 -8.58 4.87 -8.80
C ALA A 408 -9.91 5.51 -8.41
N SER A 409 -9.88 6.58 -7.61
CA SER A 409 -11.08 7.30 -7.25
C SER A 409 -11.64 7.74 -8.58
N SER A 410 -12.69 7.07 -9.05
CA SER A 410 -13.48 7.58 -10.15
C SER A 410 -13.81 8.99 -9.71
N ILE A 411 -13.39 9.99 -10.50
CA ILE A 411 -13.77 11.37 -10.29
C ILE A 411 -15.28 11.32 -10.13
N GLY A 412 -15.75 11.43 -8.89
CA GLY A 412 -17.16 11.26 -8.60
C GLY A 412 -17.89 12.30 -9.43
N ALA A 413 -19.05 11.95 -9.96
CA ALA A 413 -19.90 12.86 -10.74
C ALA A 413 -20.24 14.18 -10.02
N ASP A 414 -19.83 14.34 -8.75
CA ASP A 414 -20.04 15.51 -7.89
C ASP A 414 -18.75 16.29 -7.52
N SER A 415 -17.56 15.74 -7.78
CA SER A 415 -16.32 16.54 -7.79
C SER A 415 -16.24 17.11 -9.19
N ALA A 416 -16.63 18.38 -9.35
CA ALA A 416 -16.63 19.13 -10.60
C ALA A 416 -15.66 18.48 -11.60
N ALA A 417 -16.22 17.70 -12.53
CA ALA A 417 -15.44 17.09 -13.59
C ALA A 417 -14.52 18.18 -14.14
N LEU A 418 -13.33 17.81 -14.60
CA LEU A 418 -12.53 18.62 -15.51
C LEU A 418 -13.38 18.90 -16.77
N THR A 419 -14.40 19.72 -16.60
CA THR A 419 -15.22 20.28 -17.62
C THR A 419 -14.57 21.61 -17.81
N ASN A 420 -13.46 21.59 -18.51
CA ASN A 420 -12.96 22.79 -19.12
C ASN A 420 -13.86 23.11 -20.31
N LYS A 421 -15.10 23.47 -19.96
CA LYS A 421 -16.25 23.59 -20.82
C LYS A 421 -16.17 24.99 -21.42
N VAL A 422 -15.54 25.13 -22.57
CA VAL A 422 -15.84 26.30 -23.40
C VAL A 422 -17.21 26.02 -24.00
N ALA A 423 -18.20 26.81 -23.60
CA ALA A 423 -19.56 26.67 -24.12
C ALA A 423 -19.54 26.87 -25.64
N ARG A 424 -20.24 26.00 -26.38
CA ARG A 424 -20.52 26.26 -27.80
C ARG A 424 -21.51 27.41 -27.90
N ALA A 425 -21.01 28.61 -28.17
CA ALA A 425 -21.84 29.73 -28.59
C ALA A 425 -21.92 29.74 -30.12
N ASP A 426 -22.54 28.71 -30.70
CA ASP A 426 -22.70 28.57 -32.16
C ASP A 426 -23.80 29.51 -32.71
N ASP A 427 -23.94 30.68 -32.09
CA ASP A 427 -24.99 31.63 -32.36
C ASP A 427 -24.34 33.02 -32.50
N ASN A 428 -23.81 33.28 -33.70
CA ASN A 428 -23.50 34.63 -34.19
C ASN A 428 -24.76 35.52 -34.28
N ARG A 429 -25.90 35.00 -33.82
CA ARG A 429 -27.23 35.57 -33.73
C ARG A 429 -27.73 35.36 -32.31
N ALA A 430 -28.33 36.37 -31.72
CA ALA A 430 -28.97 36.23 -30.43
C ALA A 430 -30.34 36.91 -30.45
N SER A 431 -31.33 36.26 -29.84
CA SER A 431 -32.74 36.58 -30.03
C SER A 431 -33.40 37.07 -28.74
N LEU A 432 -34.13 38.18 -28.82
CA LEU A 432 -34.96 38.73 -27.74
C LEU A 432 -36.40 38.23 -27.91
N ASP A 433 -36.74 37.14 -27.20
CA ASP A 433 -38.00 36.41 -27.40
C ASP A 433 -39.07 36.70 -26.31
N GLY A 434 -38.97 37.83 -25.61
CA GLY A 434 -39.81 38.17 -24.45
C GLY A 434 -40.88 39.25 -24.69
N GLY A 435 -41.99 39.18 -23.94
CA GLY A 435 -43.00 40.25 -23.86
C GLY A 435 -43.75 40.53 -25.17
N SER A 436 -43.73 41.79 -25.61
CA SER A 436 -44.38 42.30 -26.83
C SER A 436 -43.66 41.92 -28.13
N PHE A 437 -42.47 41.32 -28.05
CA PHE A 437 -41.70 40.80 -29.20
C PHE A 437 -41.72 39.27 -29.27
N ALA A 438 -42.70 38.61 -28.63
CA ALA A 438 -42.85 37.16 -28.76
C ALA A 438 -43.39 36.77 -30.15
N ASN A 439 -42.90 35.64 -30.67
CA ASN A 439 -43.34 35.02 -31.93
C ASN A 439 -44.83 34.70 -31.94
N ARG A 440 -45.65 35.53 -32.60
CA ARG A 440 -47.13 35.47 -32.55
C ARG A 440 -47.79 35.87 -33.87
N LEU A 441 -48.93 35.24 -34.16
CA LEU A 441 -49.85 35.56 -35.26
C LEU A 441 -51.08 36.29 -34.69
N ILE A 442 -51.19 37.59 -34.95
CA ILE A 442 -52.20 38.45 -34.29
C ILE A 442 -52.96 39.33 -35.29
N ALA A 443 -54.17 39.76 -34.92
CA ALA A 443 -55.02 40.57 -35.80
C ALA A 443 -54.54 42.03 -35.97
N THR A 444 -53.73 42.53 -35.04
CA THR A 444 -53.15 43.89 -35.06
C THR A 444 -51.84 43.84 -34.29
N ALA A 445 -50.76 44.38 -34.85
CA ALA A 445 -49.45 44.44 -34.20
C ALA A 445 -49.54 45.04 -32.79
N GLU A 446 -48.88 44.42 -31.81
CA GLU A 446 -48.66 45.02 -30.50
C GLU A 446 -47.52 46.06 -30.63
N THR A 447 -47.65 47.17 -29.91
CA THR A 447 -46.63 48.24 -29.88
C THR A 447 -46.14 48.41 -28.46
N THR A 448 -44.87 48.79 -28.31
CA THR A 448 -44.29 49.18 -27.02
C THR A 448 -45.15 50.26 -26.33
N THR A 449 -45.39 50.20 -25.03
CA THR A 449 -46.13 51.27 -24.31
C THR A 449 -45.23 52.22 -23.52
N ALA A 450 -43.94 51.89 -23.39
CA ALA A 450 -42.91 52.70 -22.74
C ALA A 450 -41.66 52.88 -23.62
N ASP A 451 -40.83 53.85 -23.26
CA ASP A 451 -39.51 54.07 -23.85
C ASP A 451 -38.51 53.05 -23.27
N THR A 452 -37.72 52.42 -24.13
CA THR A 452 -36.70 51.42 -23.73
C THR A 452 -35.34 51.82 -24.27
N GLU A 453 -34.36 51.95 -23.38
CA GLU A 453 -32.98 52.27 -23.71
C GLU A 453 -32.16 50.99 -23.84
N PHE A 454 -31.51 50.80 -24.98
CA PHE A 454 -30.60 49.71 -25.26
C PHE A 454 -29.17 50.23 -25.23
N ALA A 455 -28.35 49.68 -24.35
CA ALA A 455 -26.90 49.81 -24.38
C ALA A 455 -26.32 48.66 -25.20
N VAL A 456 -25.86 48.97 -26.42
CA VAL A 456 -25.17 48.02 -27.30
C VAL A 456 -23.68 48.21 -27.11
N ASP A 457 -23.03 47.25 -26.47
CA ASP A 457 -21.58 47.18 -26.36
C ASP A 457 -21.01 46.31 -27.48
N VAL A 458 -20.27 46.91 -28.40
CA VAL A 458 -19.49 46.19 -29.41
C VAL A 458 -18.02 46.30 -29.01
N ASN A 459 -17.43 45.19 -28.55
CA ASN A 459 -16.01 45.09 -28.19
C ASN A 459 -15.51 46.22 -27.25
N GLY A 460 -16.27 46.51 -26.19
CA GLY A 460 -15.99 47.55 -25.18
C GLY A 460 -16.45 48.96 -25.57
N THR A 461 -17.03 49.14 -26.77
CA THR A 461 -17.62 50.42 -27.20
C THR A 461 -19.13 50.40 -27.01
N VAL A 462 -19.61 51.08 -25.97
CA VAL A 462 -21.04 51.19 -25.66
C VAL A 462 -21.71 52.30 -26.46
N SER A 463 -22.74 51.94 -27.24
CA SER A 463 -23.66 52.83 -27.94
C SER A 463 -25.07 52.72 -27.35
N ASN A 464 -25.61 53.82 -26.85
CA ASN A 464 -26.98 53.85 -26.34
C ASN A 464 -27.97 54.24 -27.43
N VAL A 465 -29.02 53.44 -27.61
CA VAL A 465 -30.11 53.65 -28.57
C VAL A 465 -31.45 53.48 -27.86
N GLN A 466 -32.43 54.32 -28.18
CA GLN A 466 -33.74 54.27 -27.54
C GLN A 466 -34.83 53.83 -28.52
N VAL A 467 -35.54 52.76 -28.18
CA VAL A 467 -36.83 52.41 -28.82
C VAL A 467 -37.92 53.19 -28.09
N ALA A 468 -38.56 54.12 -28.81
CA ALA A 468 -39.62 54.95 -28.23
C ALA A 468 -40.91 54.15 -28.00
N ALA A 469 -41.75 54.63 -27.08
CA ALA A 469 -43.12 54.12 -26.92
C ALA A 469 -43.92 54.24 -28.23
N GLY A 470 -44.71 53.20 -28.53
CA GLY A 470 -45.61 53.11 -29.68
C GLY A 470 -44.99 52.46 -30.92
N GLN A 471 -43.84 51.78 -30.79
CA GLN A 471 -43.16 51.11 -31.90
C GLN A 471 -43.46 49.60 -31.95
N THR A 472 -43.54 49.02 -33.16
CA THR A 472 -43.65 47.57 -33.38
C THR A 472 -42.27 46.89 -33.37
N THR A 473 -42.19 45.56 -33.36
CA THR A 473 -40.90 44.83 -33.44
C THR A 473 -40.07 45.25 -34.67
N ALA A 474 -40.66 45.27 -35.87
CA ALA A 474 -40.00 45.75 -37.08
C ALA A 474 -39.42 47.18 -36.97
N GLN A 475 -40.08 48.06 -36.21
CA GLN A 475 -39.64 49.44 -36.01
C GLN A 475 -38.55 49.54 -34.93
N ALA A 476 -38.62 48.67 -33.91
CA ALA A 476 -37.55 48.49 -32.94
C ALA A 476 -36.28 47.92 -33.60
N ALA A 477 -36.41 46.94 -34.50
CA ALA A 477 -35.31 46.41 -35.32
C ALA A 477 -34.61 47.50 -36.13
N ALA A 478 -35.38 48.28 -36.90
CA ALA A 478 -34.82 49.41 -37.64
C ALA A 478 -34.15 50.47 -36.74
N THR A 479 -34.58 50.59 -35.48
CA THR A 479 -33.98 51.53 -34.52
C THR A 479 -32.63 51.00 -34.02
N LEU A 480 -32.53 49.71 -33.66
CA LEU A 480 -31.29 49.11 -33.17
C LEU A 480 -30.26 48.83 -34.27
N ASP A 481 -30.72 48.50 -35.48
CA ASP A 481 -29.86 48.26 -36.66
C ASP A 481 -29.02 49.51 -37.06
N GLY A 482 -29.39 50.68 -36.55
CA GLY A 482 -28.60 51.90 -36.70
C GLY A 482 -27.25 51.91 -35.95
N VAL A 483 -26.97 50.91 -35.10
CA VAL A 483 -25.70 50.79 -34.37
C VAL A 483 -24.65 50.09 -35.23
N THR A 484 -23.50 50.75 -35.41
CA THR A 484 -22.37 50.17 -36.17
C THR A 484 -21.86 48.89 -35.49
N GLY A 485 -21.77 47.78 -36.23
CA GLY A 485 -21.20 46.51 -35.76
C GLY A 485 -22.24 45.40 -35.57
N ILE A 486 -23.53 45.74 -35.58
CA ILE A 486 -24.63 44.79 -35.50
C ILE A 486 -25.54 44.89 -36.73
N ASP A 487 -26.28 43.83 -37.00
CA ASP A 487 -27.33 43.72 -38.00
C ASP A 487 -28.57 43.18 -37.29
N VAL A 488 -29.66 43.94 -37.26
CA VAL A 488 -30.83 43.60 -36.44
C VAL A 488 -32.06 43.41 -37.30
N GLN A 489 -32.60 42.20 -37.27
CA GLN A 489 -33.72 41.75 -38.08
C GLN A 489 -34.87 41.24 -37.19
N GLU A 490 -36.09 41.24 -37.72
CA GLU A 490 -37.23 40.58 -37.07
C GLU A 490 -37.27 39.11 -37.51
N ARG A 491 -37.18 38.17 -36.57
CA ARG A 491 -37.33 36.73 -36.81
C ARG A 491 -38.71 36.29 -36.34
N ILE A 492 -39.52 35.77 -37.25
CA ILE A 492 -40.89 35.32 -36.99
C ILE A 492 -40.95 33.82 -37.19
N GLU A 493 -41.35 33.09 -36.14
CA GLU A 493 -41.48 31.63 -36.19
C GLU A 493 -42.87 31.17 -35.82
N PHE A 494 -43.42 30.30 -36.67
CA PHE A 494 -44.68 29.62 -36.42
C PHE A 494 -44.72 28.31 -37.17
N SER A 495 -45.49 27.36 -36.65
CA SER A 495 -45.71 26.08 -37.31
C SER A 495 -47.07 26.03 -38.00
N VAL A 496 -47.20 25.23 -39.04
CA VAL A 496 -48.47 24.88 -39.67
C VAL A 496 -48.67 23.37 -39.51
N SER A 497 -49.61 22.99 -38.67
CA SER A 497 -49.94 21.58 -38.41
C SER A 497 -50.96 21.02 -39.40
N ASN A 498 -51.67 21.89 -40.13
CA ASN A 498 -52.65 21.47 -41.13
C ASN A 498 -53.05 22.61 -42.07
N TYR A 499 -53.37 22.32 -43.34
CA TYR A 499 -54.07 23.26 -44.23
C TYR A 499 -55.18 22.57 -45.03
N ALA A 500 -56.37 23.14 -45.07
CA ALA A 500 -57.50 22.61 -45.82
C ALA A 500 -57.94 23.59 -46.91
N THR A 501 -58.28 23.09 -48.09
CA THR A 501 -58.91 23.84 -49.18
C THR A 501 -60.28 23.24 -49.52
N ALA A 502 -61.16 24.06 -50.08
CA ALA A 502 -62.48 23.63 -50.52
C ALA A 502 -62.37 22.60 -51.64
N ALA A 503 -63.30 21.63 -51.63
CA ALA A 503 -63.25 20.51 -52.57
C ALA A 503 -63.11 20.97 -54.03
N ASN A 504 -62.18 20.34 -54.77
CA ASN A 504 -61.83 20.65 -56.16
C ASN A 504 -61.38 22.10 -56.45
N THR A 505 -60.98 22.87 -55.43
CA THR A 505 -60.53 24.26 -55.60
C THR A 505 -59.12 24.40 -55.03
N ALA A 506 -58.15 24.78 -55.88
CA ALA A 506 -56.82 25.16 -55.41
C ALA A 506 -56.92 26.42 -54.55
N GLY A 507 -56.16 26.45 -53.45
CA GLY A 507 -56.14 27.58 -52.52
C GLY A 507 -55.02 28.57 -52.86
N THR A 508 -55.01 29.70 -52.16
CA THR A 508 -53.85 30.60 -52.15
C THR A 508 -53.54 31.00 -50.72
N LEU A 509 -52.27 30.95 -50.36
CA LEU A 509 -51.69 31.49 -49.14
C LEU A 509 -50.94 32.76 -49.50
N THR A 510 -51.35 33.89 -48.94
CA THR A 510 -50.54 35.09 -48.96
C THR A 510 -49.64 35.07 -47.74
N LEU A 511 -48.32 35.04 -47.94
CA LEU A 511 -47.33 35.03 -46.87
C LEU A 511 -46.23 36.02 -47.21
N ALA A 512 -45.94 36.95 -46.30
CA ALA A 512 -44.83 37.90 -46.44
C ALA A 512 -44.82 38.63 -47.81
N GLY A 513 -45.99 39.00 -48.32
CA GLY A 513 -46.19 39.67 -49.60
C GLY A 513 -46.29 38.76 -50.83
N ALA A 514 -45.86 37.49 -50.74
CA ALA A 514 -45.98 36.52 -51.82
C ALA A 514 -47.36 35.85 -51.84
N ASN A 515 -47.88 35.58 -53.05
CA ASN A 515 -49.08 34.76 -53.26
C ASN A 515 -48.67 33.34 -53.67
N ILE A 516 -48.79 32.40 -52.75
CA ILE A 516 -48.35 31.02 -52.86
C ILE A 516 -49.55 30.14 -53.24
N ALA A 517 -49.46 29.47 -54.38
CA ALA A 517 -50.51 28.55 -54.83
C ALA A 517 -50.48 27.27 -53.99
N LEU A 518 -51.66 26.87 -53.48
CA LEU A 518 -51.80 25.63 -52.71
C LEU A 518 -52.59 24.59 -53.50
N ALA A 519 -52.13 23.34 -53.44
CA ALA A 519 -52.85 22.21 -54.02
C ALA A 519 -54.22 22.00 -53.32
N SER A 520 -55.20 21.46 -54.06
CA SER A 520 -56.51 21.13 -53.50
C SER A 520 -56.37 19.96 -52.50
N SER A 521 -56.93 20.02 -51.30
CA SER A 521 -56.72 19.00 -50.26
C SER A 521 -57.17 17.60 -50.70
N ASP A 522 -58.14 17.51 -51.62
CA ASP A 522 -58.64 16.25 -52.18
C ASP A 522 -57.61 15.51 -53.08
N THR A 523 -56.49 16.13 -53.48
CA THR A 523 -55.44 15.45 -54.26
C THR A 523 -54.58 14.52 -53.40
N PHE A 524 -54.68 14.63 -52.07
CA PHE A 524 -53.92 13.82 -51.13
C PHE A 524 -54.87 12.84 -50.44
N THR A 525 -54.67 11.54 -50.67
CA THR A 525 -55.58 10.49 -50.19
C THR A 525 -54.80 9.37 -49.49
N GLY A 526 -55.36 8.78 -48.42
CA GLY A 526 -54.70 7.70 -47.66
C GLY A 526 -54.27 8.12 -46.25
N GLY A 527 -53.63 7.20 -45.52
CA GLY A 527 -53.20 7.41 -44.12
C GLY A 527 -52.10 8.47 -43.93
N THR A 528 -51.39 8.83 -45.00
CA THR A 528 -50.33 9.84 -45.04
C THR A 528 -50.80 11.19 -45.59
N ALA A 529 -52.10 11.33 -45.94
CA ALA A 529 -52.62 12.49 -46.66
C ALA A 529 -52.37 13.85 -45.97
N THR A 530 -52.20 13.88 -44.64
CA THR A 530 -51.80 15.09 -43.91
C THR A 530 -50.31 15.36 -44.03
N ALA A 531 -49.46 14.34 -43.86
CA ALA A 531 -48.01 14.45 -44.02
C ALA A 531 -47.64 14.88 -45.46
N ASP A 532 -48.23 14.23 -46.47
CA ASP A 532 -47.98 14.56 -47.88
C ASP A 532 -48.46 15.98 -48.24
N ARG A 533 -49.55 16.45 -47.60
CA ARG A 533 -50.02 17.84 -47.71
C ARG A 533 -48.98 18.79 -47.13
N LEU A 534 -48.53 18.55 -45.90
CA LEU A 534 -47.54 19.38 -45.22
C LEU A 534 -46.21 19.43 -45.98
N THR A 535 -45.74 18.30 -46.53
CA THR A 535 -44.59 18.29 -47.46
C THR A 535 -44.83 19.21 -48.65
N ALA A 536 -45.98 19.07 -49.34
CA ALA A 536 -46.29 19.92 -50.50
C ALA A 536 -46.44 21.41 -50.13
N LEU A 537 -46.86 21.73 -48.90
CA LEU A 537 -46.91 23.09 -48.38
C LEU A 537 -45.50 23.65 -48.18
N ALA A 538 -44.60 22.90 -47.54
CA ALA A 538 -43.20 23.28 -47.36
C ALA A 538 -42.52 23.54 -48.71
N ASP A 539 -42.69 22.62 -49.67
CA ASP A 539 -42.16 22.77 -51.03
C ASP A 539 -42.73 24.01 -51.73
N SER A 540 -44.03 24.25 -51.62
CA SER A 540 -44.69 25.40 -52.26
C SER A 540 -44.21 26.74 -51.67
N ILE A 541 -43.88 26.78 -50.37
CA ILE A 541 -43.32 27.97 -49.72
C ILE A 541 -41.87 28.19 -50.14
N ASN A 542 -41.03 27.15 -50.07
CA ASN A 542 -39.61 27.24 -50.41
C ASN A 542 -39.36 27.53 -51.90
N THR A 543 -40.31 27.19 -52.78
CA THR A 543 -40.23 27.49 -54.22
C THR A 543 -40.97 28.75 -54.64
N ALA A 544 -41.67 29.42 -53.72
CA ALA A 544 -42.41 30.63 -54.01
C ALA A 544 -41.48 31.79 -54.39
N THR A 545 -41.99 32.70 -55.24
CA THR A 545 -41.29 33.93 -55.62
C THR A 545 -42.20 35.13 -55.42
N GLY A 546 -41.62 36.32 -55.20
CA GLY A 546 -42.38 37.55 -54.98
C GLY A 546 -42.66 37.89 -53.52
N PHE A 547 -41.85 37.36 -52.59
CA PHE A 547 -41.78 37.89 -51.22
C PHE A 547 -41.36 39.38 -51.23
N THR A 548 -41.73 40.12 -50.18
CA THR A 548 -41.27 41.50 -50.00
C THR A 548 -39.74 41.55 -50.09
N ALA A 549 -39.19 42.52 -50.83
CA ALA A 549 -37.73 42.64 -50.98
C ALA A 549 -37.08 42.95 -49.62
N GLY A 550 -36.12 42.13 -49.19
CA GLY A 550 -35.55 42.17 -47.84
C GLY A 550 -36.18 41.17 -46.86
N VAL A 551 -37.10 40.32 -47.32
CA VAL A 551 -37.70 39.27 -46.49
C VAL A 551 -37.33 37.89 -47.03
N THR A 552 -36.86 37.02 -46.15
CA THR A 552 -36.56 35.61 -46.45
C THR A 552 -37.56 34.72 -45.74
N VAL A 553 -38.07 33.71 -46.43
CA VAL A 553 -39.01 32.74 -45.86
C VAL A 553 -38.48 31.34 -46.11
N THR A 554 -38.34 30.55 -45.05
CA THR A 554 -38.01 29.13 -45.10
C THR A 554 -39.12 28.33 -44.44
N ALA A 555 -39.39 27.14 -44.98
CA ALA A 555 -40.38 26.21 -44.47
C ALA A 555 -39.76 24.81 -44.36
N GLU A 556 -39.78 24.24 -43.16
CA GLU A 556 -39.17 22.97 -42.84
C GLU A 556 -40.21 22.01 -42.28
N LEU A 557 -40.25 20.79 -42.81
CA LEU A 557 -41.13 19.75 -42.26
C LEU A 557 -40.47 19.15 -41.03
N ASN A 558 -41.18 19.14 -39.90
CA ASN A 558 -40.63 18.51 -38.70
C ASN A 558 -40.41 17.00 -38.90
N PHE A 559 -39.51 16.42 -38.11
CA PHE A 559 -39.12 15.01 -38.24
C PHE A 559 -40.31 14.04 -38.20
N ALA A 560 -41.30 14.32 -37.34
CA ALA A 560 -42.52 13.52 -37.21
C ALA A 560 -43.51 13.68 -38.39
N LYS A 561 -43.25 14.60 -39.33
CA LYS A 561 -44.12 14.99 -40.46
C LYS A 561 -45.53 15.43 -40.03
N THR A 562 -45.64 16.00 -38.83
CA THR A 562 -46.88 16.46 -38.21
C THR A 562 -47.07 17.98 -38.30
N ALA A 563 -46.02 18.74 -38.61
CA ALA A 563 -46.09 20.19 -38.81
C ALA A 563 -44.98 20.70 -39.73
N VAL A 564 -45.23 21.83 -40.40
CA VAL A 564 -44.21 22.61 -41.12
C VAL A 564 -43.85 23.81 -40.27
N ASN A 565 -42.60 23.89 -39.82
CA ASN A 565 -42.05 25.07 -39.16
C ASN A 565 -41.72 26.10 -40.24
N ILE A 566 -42.23 27.31 -40.11
CA ILE A 566 -42.02 28.41 -41.05
C ILE A 566 -41.29 29.52 -40.31
N THR A 567 -40.15 29.90 -40.86
CA THR A 567 -39.35 31.02 -40.37
C THR A 567 -39.42 32.14 -41.41
N VAL A 568 -39.83 33.32 -40.98
CA VAL A 568 -39.83 34.56 -41.77
C VAL A 568 -38.83 35.51 -41.15
N ILE A 569 -37.79 35.85 -41.90
CA ILE A 569 -36.80 36.85 -41.53
C ILE A 569 -37.13 38.15 -42.27
N ASP A 570 -37.48 39.20 -41.54
CA ASP A 570 -37.74 40.54 -42.08
C ASP A 570 -36.57 41.49 -41.76
N ASP A 571 -35.79 41.78 -42.80
CA ASP A 571 -34.68 42.74 -42.82
C ASP A 571 -35.05 43.97 -43.70
N THR A 572 -36.35 44.28 -43.85
CA THR A 572 -36.77 45.39 -44.72
C THR A 572 -36.49 46.76 -44.12
N GLN A 573 -36.29 46.83 -42.79
CA GLN A 573 -36.19 48.05 -41.99
C GLN A 573 -37.33 49.06 -42.26
N SER A 574 -38.43 48.58 -42.83
CA SER A 574 -39.46 49.41 -43.46
C SER A 574 -40.52 49.90 -42.46
N GLY A 575 -40.53 49.31 -41.26
CA GLY A 575 -41.49 49.59 -40.19
C GLY A 575 -42.91 49.10 -40.49
N THR A 576 -43.12 48.33 -41.55
CA THR A 576 -44.40 47.67 -41.88
C THR A 576 -44.26 46.18 -41.68
N GLY A 577 -44.81 45.64 -40.58
CA GLY A 577 -44.72 44.20 -40.29
C GLY A 577 -45.38 43.33 -41.37
N GLN A 578 -44.98 42.06 -41.39
CA GLN A 578 -45.40 41.10 -42.41
C GLN A 578 -46.78 40.52 -42.11
N THR A 579 -47.45 39.94 -43.12
CA THR A 579 -48.78 39.35 -42.94
C THR A 579 -48.88 37.94 -43.49
N ILE A 580 -49.79 37.17 -42.89
CA ILE A 580 -50.26 35.89 -43.39
C ILE A 580 -51.77 35.91 -43.58
N ALA A 581 -52.25 35.44 -44.73
CA ALA A 581 -53.67 35.38 -45.06
C ALA A 581 -53.95 34.23 -46.02
N THR A 582 -55.19 33.78 -46.07
CA THR A 582 -55.64 32.83 -47.11
C THR A 582 -56.68 33.47 -48.02
N ASP A 583 -56.99 32.85 -49.16
CA ASP A 583 -58.09 33.30 -50.02
C ASP A 583 -59.48 33.24 -49.32
N ALA A 584 -60.42 34.04 -49.83
CA ALA A 584 -61.73 34.31 -49.25
C ALA A 584 -62.65 33.09 -49.17
N GLY A 585 -62.57 32.38 -48.04
CA GLY A 585 -63.54 31.35 -47.64
C GLY A 585 -63.37 29.98 -48.29
N THR A 586 -62.26 29.78 -49.02
CA THR A 586 -61.93 28.52 -49.72
C THR A 586 -60.75 27.79 -49.09
N THR A 587 -59.97 28.44 -48.22
CA THR A 587 -58.74 27.89 -47.64
C THR A 587 -58.70 28.22 -46.15
N SER A 588 -58.22 27.30 -45.32
CA SER A 588 -57.95 27.53 -43.90
C SER A 588 -56.64 26.85 -43.50
N LEU A 589 -55.77 27.56 -42.78
CA LEU A 589 -54.57 27.00 -42.17
C LEU A 589 -54.77 26.92 -40.65
N THR A 590 -54.30 25.82 -40.06
CA THR A 590 -54.13 25.70 -38.60
C THR A 590 -52.64 25.89 -38.33
N SER A 591 -52.29 27.08 -37.88
CA SER A 591 -50.94 27.39 -37.42
C SER A 591 -50.85 27.28 -35.92
N ALA A 592 -49.65 27.16 -35.37
CA ALA A 592 -49.38 27.30 -33.96
C ALA A 592 -48.12 28.12 -33.75
N ASP A 593 -48.15 29.02 -32.79
CA ASP A 593 -47.04 29.89 -32.38
C ASP A 593 -46.81 29.78 -30.86
N SER A 594 -46.01 30.68 -30.28
CA SER A 594 -45.71 30.70 -28.84
C SER A 594 -46.95 30.90 -27.94
N ALA A 595 -48.08 31.39 -28.48
CA ALA A 595 -49.35 31.58 -27.80
C ALA A 595 -50.37 30.45 -28.06
N GLY A 596 -50.03 29.45 -28.88
CA GLY A 596 -50.84 28.27 -29.17
C GLY A 596 -51.42 28.23 -30.58
N ALA A 597 -52.43 27.37 -30.79
CA ALA A 597 -53.00 27.16 -32.14
C ALA A 597 -53.89 28.34 -32.59
N VAL A 598 -53.59 28.89 -33.76
CA VAL A 598 -54.30 30.01 -34.41
C VAL A 598 -54.80 29.55 -35.79
N SER A 599 -56.02 29.95 -36.15
CA SER A 599 -56.56 29.66 -37.48
C SER A 599 -56.37 30.86 -38.41
N VAL A 600 -55.62 30.67 -39.50
CA VAL A 600 -55.46 31.69 -40.55
C VAL A 600 -56.55 31.52 -41.59
N THR A 601 -57.25 32.61 -41.88
CA THR A 601 -58.37 32.68 -42.82
C THR A 601 -58.24 33.92 -43.73
N ASN A 602 -59.32 34.34 -44.39
CA ASN A 602 -59.37 35.51 -45.28
C ASN A 602 -59.00 36.86 -44.62
N THR A 603 -58.96 36.93 -43.29
CA THR A 603 -58.52 38.14 -42.61
C THR A 603 -57.01 38.05 -42.46
N ALA A 604 -56.27 38.99 -43.05
CA ALA A 604 -54.82 39.07 -42.88
C ALA A 604 -54.49 39.23 -41.40
N LEU A 605 -53.68 38.30 -40.88
CA LEU A 605 -53.04 38.40 -39.58
C LEU A 605 -51.67 39.02 -39.78
N THR A 606 -51.27 39.85 -38.83
CA THR A 606 -49.91 40.35 -38.71
C THR A 606 -49.04 39.25 -38.10
N LEU A 607 -47.89 39.06 -38.72
CA LEU A 607 -46.79 38.26 -38.21
C LEU A 607 -45.97 39.16 -37.29
N GLN A 608 -45.79 38.73 -36.05
CA GLN A 608 -44.94 39.40 -35.08
C GLN A 608 -43.86 38.45 -34.62
N GLY A 609 -42.62 38.90 -34.70
CA GLY A 609 -41.44 38.12 -34.36
C GLY A 609 -40.68 38.66 -33.18
N SER A 610 -39.63 37.93 -32.85
CA SER A 610 -38.56 38.35 -31.96
C SER A 610 -37.54 39.21 -32.68
N LEU A 611 -36.76 39.93 -31.87
CA LEU A 611 -35.66 40.73 -32.35
C LEU A 611 -34.39 39.88 -32.39
N GLU A 612 -33.88 39.61 -33.58
CA GLU A 612 -32.65 38.87 -33.76
C GLU A 612 -31.50 39.81 -34.07
N ILE A 613 -30.48 39.77 -33.22
CA ILE A 613 -29.28 40.58 -33.33
C ILE A 613 -28.17 39.70 -33.88
N LYS A 614 -27.68 40.04 -35.06
CA LYS A 614 -26.55 39.40 -35.70
C LYS A 614 -25.32 40.26 -35.55
N ASN A 615 -24.19 39.66 -35.22
CA ASN A 615 -22.91 40.33 -35.33
C ASN A 615 -22.48 40.46 -36.79
N THR A 616 -22.12 41.67 -37.23
CA THR A 616 -21.62 41.89 -38.60
C THR A 616 -20.11 41.85 -38.70
N THR A 617 -19.40 41.84 -37.57
CA THR A 617 -17.95 41.93 -37.51
C THR A 617 -17.36 40.70 -36.84
N ALA A 618 -16.79 39.80 -37.65
CA ALA A 618 -16.10 38.62 -37.17
C ALA A 618 -15.01 38.97 -36.14
N GLY A 619 -14.95 38.19 -35.06
CA GLY A 619 -13.99 38.29 -33.95
C GLY A 619 -14.35 39.29 -32.85
N GLN A 620 -15.57 39.84 -32.81
CA GLN A 620 -15.96 40.85 -31.80
C GLN A 620 -17.22 40.43 -31.06
N SER A 621 -17.21 40.30 -29.73
CA SER A 621 -18.45 40.09 -28.99
C SER A 621 -19.33 41.34 -29.00
N VAL A 622 -20.65 41.14 -29.11
CA VAL A 622 -21.64 42.20 -29.00
C VAL A 622 -22.54 41.87 -27.82
N SER A 623 -22.59 42.71 -26.81
CA SER A 623 -23.62 42.60 -25.76
C SER A 623 -24.66 43.70 -25.91
N VAL A 624 -25.94 43.34 -25.87
CA VAL A 624 -27.06 44.27 -25.93
C VAL A 624 -27.80 44.19 -24.61
N THR A 625 -27.76 45.28 -23.86
CA THR A 625 -28.47 45.43 -22.59
C THR A 625 -29.64 46.38 -22.75
N GLY A 626 -30.87 45.86 -22.73
CA GLY A 626 -32.07 46.70 -22.69
C GLY A 626 -32.42 47.12 -21.26
N THR A 627 -32.92 48.34 -21.07
CA THR A 627 -33.45 48.86 -19.79
C THR A 627 -34.68 49.73 -20.08
N GLU A 628 -35.82 49.39 -19.47
CA GLU A 628 -37.05 50.18 -19.63
C GLU A 628 -37.04 51.44 -18.75
N ALA A 629 -37.54 52.56 -19.28
CA ALA A 629 -37.58 53.84 -18.58
C ALA A 629 -38.56 53.81 -17.39
N GLY A 630 -38.02 53.86 -16.17
CA GLY A 630 -38.79 53.96 -14.92
C GLY A 630 -38.57 52.83 -13.91
N GLY A 631 -37.77 51.81 -14.25
CA GLY A 631 -37.36 50.74 -13.32
C GLY A 631 -38.50 49.88 -12.77
N ALA A 632 -39.68 49.91 -13.41
CA ALA A 632 -40.80 49.06 -13.06
C ALA A 632 -40.70 47.74 -13.83
N SER A 633 -40.94 46.63 -13.14
CA SER A 633 -41.00 45.26 -13.67
C SER A 633 -42.27 45.02 -14.50
N ASN A 634 -42.52 45.87 -15.49
CA ASN A 634 -43.55 45.63 -16.48
C ASN A 634 -42.85 44.86 -17.60
N ALA A 635 -42.87 43.53 -17.56
CA ALA A 635 -42.16 42.65 -18.50
C ALA A 635 -42.67 42.81 -19.97
N GLU A 636 -42.47 43.97 -20.59
CA GLU A 636 -43.13 44.36 -21.82
C GLU A 636 -42.20 44.24 -23.04
N ILE A 637 -40.92 44.61 -22.93
CA ILE A 637 -39.90 44.28 -23.94
C ILE A 637 -38.93 43.20 -23.42
N LEU A 638 -38.65 43.21 -22.12
CA LEU A 638 -37.66 42.33 -21.48
C LEU A 638 -38.32 41.59 -20.31
N ASP A 639 -38.16 40.27 -20.23
CA ASP A 639 -38.85 39.42 -19.25
C ASP A 639 -38.56 39.81 -17.78
N ALA A 640 -37.45 40.51 -17.52
CA ALA A 640 -36.97 40.88 -16.17
C ALA A 640 -36.54 42.36 -15.98
N GLY A 641 -36.97 43.30 -16.84
CA GLY A 641 -36.69 44.75 -16.71
C GLY A 641 -35.27 45.21 -17.10
N THR A 642 -34.28 44.33 -17.00
CA THR A 642 -32.97 44.44 -17.66
C THR A 642 -32.57 43.07 -18.20
N GLN A 643 -32.18 43.00 -19.47
CA GLN A 643 -31.71 41.77 -20.09
C GLN A 643 -30.49 42.09 -20.94
N THR A 644 -29.40 41.36 -20.70
CA THR A 644 -28.18 41.41 -21.51
C THR A 644 -28.11 40.15 -22.36
N ILE A 645 -27.97 40.33 -23.65
CA ILE A 645 -27.79 39.24 -24.61
C ILE A 645 -26.48 39.48 -25.34
N THR A 646 -25.64 38.46 -25.41
CA THR A 646 -24.32 38.55 -26.01
C THR A 646 -24.23 37.65 -27.23
N THR A 647 -23.80 38.18 -28.38
CA THR A 647 -23.24 37.37 -29.47
C THR A 647 -21.75 37.22 -29.22
N ASP A 648 -21.24 36.01 -29.28
CA ASP A 648 -19.82 35.74 -29.10
C ASP A 648 -19.19 35.71 -30.48
N GLY A 649 -18.46 36.74 -30.89
CA GLY A 649 -18.04 36.96 -32.28
C GLY A 649 -17.06 35.94 -32.87
N SER A 650 -16.96 34.72 -32.36
CA SER A 650 -16.07 33.67 -32.85
C SER A 650 -16.89 32.44 -33.30
N ASP A 651 -16.63 31.93 -34.51
CA ASP A 651 -17.16 30.62 -34.95
C ASP A 651 -16.40 29.43 -34.30
N VAL A 652 -15.49 29.69 -33.33
CA VAL A 652 -14.61 28.67 -32.73
C VAL A 652 -14.28 28.99 -31.25
N LEU A 653 -14.17 27.94 -30.44
CA LEU A 653 -13.66 27.96 -29.07
C LEU A 653 -12.18 28.40 -29.05
N ALA A 654 -11.91 29.68 -28.76
CA ALA A 654 -10.57 30.25 -28.84
C ALA A 654 -10.25 31.18 -27.65
N THR A 655 -8.96 31.39 -27.37
CA THR A 655 -8.51 32.29 -26.29
C THR A 655 -8.94 33.74 -26.53
N SER A 656 -9.45 34.42 -25.50
CA SER A 656 -9.91 35.81 -25.60
C SER A 656 -8.78 36.86 -25.59
N GLY A 657 -7.53 36.44 -25.35
CA GLY A 657 -6.36 37.30 -25.22
C GLY A 657 -5.05 36.51 -25.34
N GLU A 658 -3.91 37.21 -25.35
CA GLU A 658 -2.59 36.57 -25.32
C GLU A 658 -2.39 35.93 -23.95
N ASN A 659 -2.02 34.65 -23.91
CA ASN A 659 -1.84 33.88 -22.67
C ASN A 659 -0.43 33.31 -22.60
N GLN A 660 0.11 33.19 -21.39
CA GLN A 660 1.36 32.49 -21.13
C GLN A 660 1.05 31.05 -20.72
N LEU A 661 1.51 30.10 -21.54
CA LEU A 661 1.50 28.67 -21.28
C LEU A 661 2.78 28.30 -20.53
N THR A 662 2.66 27.65 -19.38
CA THR A 662 3.78 27.12 -18.59
C THR A 662 3.60 25.62 -18.46
N ILE A 663 4.66 24.86 -18.71
CA ILE A 663 4.67 23.39 -18.64
C ILE A 663 5.82 22.98 -17.72
N ALA A 664 5.55 22.26 -16.63
CA ALA A 664 6.58 21.58 -15.84
C ALA A 664 6.37 20.07 -15.93
N VAL A 665 7.48 19.32 -15.99
CA VAL A 665 7.48 17.85 -16.08
C VAL A 665 8.45 17.35 -15.00
N GLY A 666 7.91 16.72 -13.96
CA GLY A 666 8.66 16.40 -12.73
C GLY A 666 9.42 17.60 -12.20
N ASP A 667 10.69 17.40 -11.84
CA ASP A 667 11.59 18.46 -11.34
C ASP A 667 12.27 19.29 -12.44
N ALA A 668 11.92 19.08 -13.72
CA ALA A 668 12.51 19.84 -14.81
C ALA A 668 12.08 21.31 -14.74
N ALA A 669 13.00 22.22 -15.05
CA ALA A 669 12.70 23.65 -15.08
C ALA A 669 11.50 23.94 -16.00
N PRO A 670 10.47 24.68 -15.52
CA PRO A 670 9.27 24.93 -16.30
C PRO A 670 9.57 25.62 -17.64
N VAL A 671 8.95 25.13 -18.70
CA VAL A 671 9.02 25.69 -20.05
C VAL A 671 7.83 26.63 -20.25
N THR A 672 8.11 27.89 -20.56
CA THR A 672 7.07 28.88 -20.85
C THR A 672 7.00 29.20 -22.34
N SER A 673 5.80 29.26 -22.91
CA SER A 673 5.52 29.72 -24.27
C SER A 673 4.34 30.68 -24.29
N THR A 674 4.23 31.47 -25.36
CA THR A 674 3.12 32.42 -25.52
C THR A 674 2.08 31.83 -26.46
N ILE A 675 0.84 31.78 -26.00
CA ILE A 675 -0.35 31.45 -26.78
C ILE A 675 -0.97 32.76 -27.26
N ALA A 676 -1.14 32.91 -28.57
CA ALA A 676 -1.72 34.12 -29.13
C ALA A 676 -3.21 34.24 -28.76
N ALA A 677 -3.76 35.45 -28.88
CA ALA A 677 -5.21 35.61 -28.87
C ALA A 677 -5.86 34.87 -30.04
N ASN A 678 -7.06 34.34 -29.82
CA ASN A 678 -7.81 33.48 -30.74
C ASN A 678 -7.13 32.14 -31.08
N SER A 679 -6.30 31.61 -30.19
CA SER A 679 -5.78 30.24 -30.32
C SER A 679 -6.82 29.23 -29.85
N THR A 680 -7.01 28.15 -30.62
CA THR A 680 -7.96 27.06 -30.36
C THR A 680 -7.42 26.02 -29.39
N VAL A 681 -8.26 25.07 -28.96
CA VAL A 681 -7.81 23.92 -28.15
C VAL A 681 -6.75 23.09 -28.88
N ALA A 682 -6.92 22.89 -30.20
CA ALA A 682 -5.93 22.23 -31.06
C ALA A 682 -4.59 23.01 -31.12
N ASP A 683 -4.63 24.35 -31.16
CA ASP A 683 -3.42 25.19 -31.13
C ASP A 683 -2.69 25.09 -29.79
N ILE A 684 -3.43 25.01 -28.68
CA ILE A 684 -2.87 24.85 -27.33
C ILE A 684 -2.24 23.46 -27.18
N ALA A 685 -2.95 22.40 -27.59
CA ALA A 685 -2.42 21.02 -27.58
C ALA A 685 -1.13 20.91 -28.40
N ASN A 686 -1.13 21.49 -29.61
CA ASN A 686 0.06 21.54 -30.45
C ASN A 686 1.20 22.38 -29.84
N SER A 687 0.87 23.48 -29.15
CA SER A 687 1.86 24.29 -28.42
C SER A 687 2.50 23.51 -27.26
N ILE A 688 1.74 22.66 -26.55
CA ILE A 688 2.27 21.77 -25.52
C ILE A 688 3.18 20.69 -26.13
N ASN A 689 2.70 20.02 -27.17
CA ASN A 689 3.46 18.99 -27.92
C ASN A 689 4.78 19.50 -28.51
N THR A 690 4.88 20.81 -28.79
CA THR A 690 6.08 21.42 -29.37
C THR A 690 6.99 22.08 -28.33
N ALA A 691 6.45 22.49 -27.19
CA ALA A 691 7.20 23.14 -26.12
C ALA A 691 7.97 22.15 -25.23
N SER A 692 7.47 20.91 -25.04
CA SER A 692 8.15 19.87 -24.26
C SER A 692 8.17 18.53 -24.99
N ASN A 693 9.33 17.86 -25.00
CA ASN A 693 9.50 16.55 -25.63
C ASN A 693 9.03 15.39 -24.74
N GLY A 694 8.58 15.66 -23.51
CA GLY A 694 8.13 14.65 -22.54
C GLY A 694 6.62 14.61 -22.33
N VAL A 695 5.86 15.47 -23.01
CA VAL A 695 4.39 15.58 -22.84
C VAL A 695 3.72 15.35 -24.18
N LYS A 696 2.65 14.56 -24.18
CA LYS A 696 1.71 14.45 -25.29
C LYS A 696 0.40 15.10 -24.93
N ALA A 697 -0.07 15.98 -25.80
CA ALA A 697 -1.34 16.66 -25.66
C ALA A 697 -2.19 16.46 -26.91
N TYR A 698 -3.51 16.48 -26.75
CA TYR A 698 -4.48 16.40 -27.83
C TYR A 698 -5.79 17.06 -27.42
N GLU A 699 -6.60 17.42 -28.41
CA GLU A 699 -7.99 17.81 -28.18
C GLU A 699 -8.87 16.57 -28.29
N GLU A 700 -9.71 16.29 -27.28
CA GLU A 700 -10.64 15.17 -27.26
C GLU A 700 -12.09 15.64 -27.42
N ILE A 701 -12.73 15.22 -28.51
CA ILE A 701 -14.10 15.56 -28.87
C ILE A 701 -14.96 14.29 -28.74
N ASN A 702 -15.98 14.35 -27.89
CA ASN A 702 -16.95 13.27 -27.71
C ASN A 702 -18.32 13.73 -28.22
N LEU A 703 -18.94 12.93 -29.10
CA LEU A 703 -20.27 13.15 -29.67
C LEU A 703 -21.11 11.87 -29.53
N THR A 704 -22.41 12.01 -29.30
CA THR A 704 -23.38 10.92 -29.38
C THR A 704 -24.17 11.06 -30.68
N LEU A 705 -24.21 10.04 -31.52
CA LEU A 705 -25.03 10.03 -32.75
C LEU A 705 -26.28 9.18 -32.50
N ASP A 706 -27.45 9.82 -32.49
CA ASP A 706 -28.74 9.24 -32.13
C ASP A 706 -29.67 9.01 -33.34
N GLY A 707 -29.25 9.45 -34.54
CA GLY A 707 -30.02 9.25 -35.76
C GLY A 707 -29.23 9.49 -37.06
N SER A 708 -29.63 8.80 -38.14
CA SER A 708 -29.04 8.97 -39.46
C SER A 708 -30.05 8.77 -40.59
N THR A 709 -30.03 9.67 -41.58
CA THR A 709 -30.75 9.51 -42.87
C THR A 709 -29.82 9.14 -44.03
N LEU A 710 -28.56 8.81 -43.75
CA LEU A 710 -27.58 8.43 -44.75
C LEU A 710 -27.91 7.06 -45.38
N GLU A 711 -27.56 6.92 -46.65
CA GLU A 711 -27.72 5.73 -47.47
C GLU A 711 -26.36 5.15 -47.90
N SER A 712 -26.37 3.90 -48.36
CA SER A 712 -25.17 3.27 -48.92
C SER A 712 -24.58 4.10 -50.06
N GLY A 713 -23.30 4.43 -49.93
CA GLY A 713 -22.55 5.23 -50.90
C GLY A 713 -22.52 6.73 -50.62
N ASP A 714 -23.23 7.21 -49.60
CA ASP A 714 -23.02 8.56 -49.05
C ASP A 714 -21.66 8.65 -48.33
N VAL A 715 -21.14 9.86 -48.19
CA VAL A 715 -19.86 10.13 -47.53
C VAL A 715 -20.09 10.99 -46.29
N LEU A 716 -19.48 10.57 -45.18
CA LEU A 716 -19.33 11.34 -43.94
C LEU A 716 -17.87 11.76 -43.84
N ASP A 717 -17.60 13.05 -43.97
CA ASP A 717 -16.27 13.63 -43.77
C ASP A 717 -16.08 13.88 -42.26
N ILE A 718 -15.04 13.27 -41.68
CA ILE A 718 -14.57 13.55 -40.32
C ILE A 718 -13.12 14.00 -40.39
N ALA A 719 -12.84 15.23 -39.92
CA ALA A 719 -11.52 15.84 -39.92
C ALA A 719 -10.84 15.90 -41.31
N GLY A 720 -11.62 16.03 -42.39
CA GLY A 720 -11.13 16.05 -43.77
C GLY A 720 -10.87 14.65 -44.35
N VAL A 721 -11.37 13.59 -43.69
CA VAL A 721 -11.23 12.19 -44.11
C VAL A 721 -12.60 11.61 -44.42
N ASP A 722 -12.76 11.13 -45.65
CA ASP A 722 -14.00 10.55 -46.15
C ASP A 722 -14.25 9.15 -45.59
N VAL A 723 -15.31 9.01 -44.78
CA VAL A 723 -15.90 7.73 -44.37
C VAL A 723 -17.02 7.39 -45.36
N THR A 724 -16.84 6.32 -46.14
CA THR A 724 -17.89 5.85 -47.07
C THR A 724 -18.89 4.98 -46.33
N VAL A 725 -20.17 5.37 -46.34
CA VAL A 725 -21.23 4.62 -45.64
C VAL A 725 -21.62 3.37 -46.40
N ALA A 726 -21.54 2.22 -45.74
CA ALA A 726 -22.03 0.92 -46.17
C ALA A 726 -23.34 0.56 -45.42
N GLY A 727 -24.17 -0.29 -46.03
CA GLY A 727 -25.39 -0.80 -45.38
C GLY A 727 -26.71 -0.13 -45.78
N ALA A 728 -27.81 -0.59 -45.18
CA ALA A 728 -29.15 -0.06 -45.45
C ALA A 728 -29.38 1.28 -44.70
N THR A 729 -30.29 2.13 -45.21
CA THR A 729 -30.60 3.45 -44.64
C THR A 729 -30.79 3.39 -43.12
N GLY A 730 -30.01 4.20 -42.37
CA GLY A 730 -30.13 4.33 -40.92
C GLY A 730 -29.57 3.16 -40.10
N ASN A 731 -28.75 2.27 -40.67
CA ASN A 731 -28.05 1.25 -39.89
C ASN A 731 -26.81 1.82 -39.18
N LEU A 732 -26.99 2.24 -37.93
CA LEU A 732 -25.92 2.81 -37.10
C LEU A 732 -24.81 1.79 -36.76
N SER A 733 -25.09 0.49 -36.76
CA SER A 733 -24.06 -0.54 -36.52
C SER A 733 -23.07 -0.67 -37.69
N ASP A 734 -23.55 -0.56 -38.93
CA ASP A 734 -22.66 -0.61 -40.11
C ASP A 734 -21.80 0.67 -40.16
N LEU A 735 -22.37 1.82 -39.77
CA LEU A 735 -21.65 3.09 -39.69
C LEU A 735 -20.51 3.06 -38.65
N VAL A 736 -20.69 2.38 -37.51
CA VAL A 736 -19.61 2.16 -36.53
C VAL A 736 -18.45 1.38 -37.15
N ASP A 737 -18.75 0.31 -37.89
CA ASP A 737 -17.72 -0.47 -38.59
C ASP A 737 -17.02 0.35 -39.69
N ASP A 738 -17.75 1.19 -40.42
CA ASP A 738 -17.18 2.05 -41.46
C ASP A 738 -16.25 3.13 -40.87
N ILE A 739 -16.64 3.76 -39.75
CA ILE A 739 -15.79 4.71 -39.03
C ILE A 739 -14.54 4.02 -38.51
N ASN A 740 -14.67 2.91 -37.77
CA ASN A 740 -13.53 2.21 -37.16
C ASN A 740 -12.60 1.53 -38.18
N SER A 741 -13.05 1.30 -39.41
CA SER A 741 -12.22 0.73 -40.48
C SER A 741 -11.54 1.77 -41.37
N THR A 742 -11.87 3.06 -41.20
CA THR A 742 -11.26 4.18 -41.92
C THR A 742 -9.92 4.59 -41.28
N ASP A 743 -8.90 4.87 -42.09
CA ASP A 743 -7.57 5.27 -41.61
C ASP A 743 -7.46 6.80 -41.49
N PHE A 744 -7.51 7.30 -40.25
CA PHE A 744 -7.40 8.73 -39.93
C PHE A 744 -5.96 9.21 -39.67
N SER A 745 -4.98 8.31 -39.71
CA SER A 745 -3.58 8.64 -39.37
C SER A 745 -2.97 9.71 -40.28
N GLY A 746 -3.45 9.82 -41.52
CA GLY A 746 -3.03 10.86 -42.48
C GLY A 746 -3.43 12.28 -42.07
N ALA A 747 -4.49 12.44 -41.29
CA ALA A 747 -4.95 13.71 -40.73
C ALA A 747 -4.35 14.00 -39.33
N ASN A 748 -3.57 13.06 -38.77
CA ASN A 748 -3.07 13.10 -37.40
C ASN A 748 -4.20 13.18 -36.35
N VAL A 749 -5.26 12.42 -36.59
CA VAL A 749 -6.42 12.28 -35.72
C VAL A 749 -6.64 10.79 -35.47
N ASP A 750 -7.06 10.45 -34.25
CA ASP A 750 -7.50 9.13 -33.87
C ASP A 750 -9.02 9.18 -33.64
N VAL A 751 -9.78 8.32 -34.32
CA VAL A 751 -11.24 8.32 -34.29
C VAL A 751 -11.70 6.93 -33.93
N SER A 752 -12.61 6.84 -32.96
CA SER A 752 -13.24 5.60 -32.57
C SER A 752 -14.73 5.79 -32.38
N ALA A 753 -15.51 4.77 -32.73
CA ALA A 753 -16.96 4.75 -32.57
C ALA A 753 -17.38 3.47 -31.85
N THR A 754 -18.33 3.58 -30.91
CA THR A 754 -18.92 2.41 -30.23
C THR A 754 -20.43 2.54 -30.19
N LEU A 755 -21.15 1.47 -30.51
CA LEU A 755 -22.60 1.41 -30.38
C LEU A 755 -22.97 1.05 -28.93
N ASP A 756 -23.82 1.87 -28.31
CA ASP A 756 -24.27 1.63 -26.94
C ASP A 756 -25.48 0.67 -26.88
N SER A 757 -25.96 0.38 -25.66
CA SER A 757 -27.14 -0.49 -25.47
C SER A 757 -28.46 0.13 -25.91
N SER A 758 -28.49 1.45 -26.11
CA SER A 758 -29.65 2.26 -26.50
C SER A 758 -29.78 2.35 -28.03
N GLY A 759 -28.74 1.98 -28.76
CA GLY A 759 -28.65 2.03 -30.22
C GLY A 759 -28.05 3.32 -30.76
N GLU A 760 -27.41 4.12 -29.91
CA GLU A 760 -26.72 5.37 -30.22
C GLU A 760 -25.22 5.10 -30.40
N ILE A 761 -24.53 5.92 -31.20
CA ILE A 761 -23.09 5.80 -31.41
C ILE A 761 -22.37 6.82 -30.52
N ALA A 762 -21.52 6.36 -29.61
CA ALA A 762 -20.52 7.22 -29.00
C ALA A 762 -19.32 7.35 -29.94
N LEU A 763 -19.13 8.54 -30.51
CA LEU A 763 -18.03 8.90 -31.40
C LEU A 763 -17.00 9.72 -30.62
N GLN A 764 -15.79 9.19 -30.51
CA GLN A 764 -14.65 9.86 -29.90
C GLN A 764 -13.61 10.22 -30.96
N ILE A 765 -13.19 11.48 -30.98
CA ILE A 765 -12.18 12.01 -31.87
C ILE A 765 -11.07 12.63 -31.03
N ARG A 766 -9.86 12.09 -31.12
CA ARG A 766 -8.64 12.65 -30.52
C ARG A 766 -7.81 13.32 -31.59
N ASN A 767 -7.82 14.65 -31.57
CA ASN A 767 -7.13 15.49 -32.51
C ASN A 767 -5.74 15.84 -32.00
N TYR A 768 -4.72 15.23 -32.60
CA TYR A 768 -3.31 15.56 -32.35
C TYR A 768 -2.77 16.58 -33.35
N SER A 769 -3.61 17.02 -34.31
CA SER A 769 -3.23 18.00 -35.32
C SER A 769 -3.25 19.42 -34.75
N ALA A 770 -2.66 20.37 -35.49
CA ALA A 770 -2.73 21.79 -35.18
C ALA A 770 -3.92 22.47 -35.89
N THR A 771 -4.90 21.69 -36.33
CA THR A 771 -6.05 22.15 -37.12
C THR A 771 -7.34 21.71 -36.44
N GLU A 772 -8.35 22.56 -36.49
CA GLU A 772 -9.68 22.26 -35.97
C GLU A 772 -10.29 21.03 -36.66
N VAL A 773 -11.12 20.29 -35.93
CA VAL A 773 -11.86 19.16 -36.49
C VAL A 773 -13.15 19.68 -37.12
N THR A 774 -13.34 19.33 -38.39
CA THR A 774 -14.59 19.57 -39.13
C THR A 774 -15.36 18.27 -39.31
N ILE A 775 -16.69 18.34 -39.33
CA ILE A 775 -17.56 17.21 -39.67
C ILE A 775 -18.65 17.67 -40.66
N ALA A 776 -18.86 16.90 -41.73
CA ALA A 776 -19.87 17.17 -42.75
C ALA A 776 -20.33 15.88 -43.43
N THR A 777 -21.46 15.89 -44.12
CA THR A 777 -21.80 14.84 -45.09
C THR A 777 -21.83 15.40 -46.51
N GLU A 778 -21.30 14.68 -47.50
CA GLU A 778 -21.39 15.13 -48.90
C GLU A 778 -22.78 14.95 -49.51
N ALA A 779 -23.74 14.37 -48.77
CA ALA A 779 -25.06 14.03 -49.26
C ALA A 779 -26.06 15.21 -49.12
N GLU A 780 -26.44 15.82 -50.25
CA GLU A 780 -27.42 16.91 -50.28
C GLU A 780 -28.80 16.46 -49.76
N GLY A 781 -29.30 17.11 -48.71
CA GLY A 781 -30.63 16.85 -48.13
C GLY A 781 -30.70 15.64 -47.19
N ARG A 782 -29.54 15.11 -46.75
CA ARG A 782 -29.44 14.07 -45.73
C ARG A 782 -28.60 14.56 -44.55
N ALA A 783 -28.84 14.00 -43.37
CA ALA A 783 -28.17 14.40 -42.14
C ALA A 783 -27.87 13.22 -41.21
N LEU A 784 -26.95 13.44 -40.26
CA LEU A 784 -26.92 12.72 -38.98
C LEU A 784 -27.31 13.69 -37.87
N THR A 785 -28.02 13.18 -36.88
CA THR A 785 -28.25 13.90 -35.64
C THR A 785 -27.12 13.54 -34.67
N ALA A 786 -26.52 14.56 -34.07
CA ALA A 786 -25.40 14.44 -33.16
C ALA A 786 -25.67 15.30 -31.93
N GLU A 787 -25.34 14.79 -30.76
CA GLU A 787 -25.40 15.46 -29.48
C GLU A 787 -23.97 15.64 -28.97
N ASN A 788 -23.64 16.83 -28.48
CA ASN A 788 -22.35 17.06 -27.84
C ASN A 788 -22.38 16.60 -26.36
N ALA A 789 -21.22 16.62 -25.69
CA ALA A 789 -21.11 16.29 -24.26
C ALA A 789 -21.96 17.18 -23.31
N ASN A 790 -22.62 18.23 -23.81
CA ASN A 790 -23.46 19.15 -23.04
C ASN A 790 -24.95 18.84 -23.16
N GLY A 791 -25.32 17.90 -24.01
CA GLY A 791 -26.71 17.61 -24.34
C GLY A 791 -27.30 18.47 -25.45
N ASP A 792 -26.47 19.25 -26.17
CA ASP A 792 -26.95 20.06 -27.29
C ASP A 792 -26.96 19.22 -28.57
N SER A 793 -28.16 18.96 -29.10
CA SER A 793 -28.33 18.26 -30.37
C SER A 793 -28.18 19.21 -31.57
N PHE A 794 -27.44 18.78 -32.60
CA PHE A 794 -27.27 19.47 -33.87
C PHE A 794 -27.27 18.47 -35.04
N GLU A 795 -27.52 18.96 -36.25
CA GLU A 795 -27.47 18.14 -37.46
C GLU A 795 -26.15 18.30 -38.22
N ILE A 796 -25.52 17.17 -38.53
CA ILE A 796 -24.41 17.07 -39.48
C ILE A 796 -25.02 16.94 -40.88
N THR A 797 -24.87 18.00 -41.69
CA THR A 797 -25.43 18.09 -43.04
C THR A 797 -24.31 18.34 -44.06
N SER A 798 -24.65 18.74 -45.29
CA SER A 798 -23.67 19.19 -46.29
C SER A 798 -23.03 20.54 -45.99
N VAL A 799 -23.43 21.20 -44.91
CA VAL A 799 -22.73 22.35 -44.36
C VAL A 799 -21.71 21.86 -43.35
N THR A 800 -20.44 22.14 -43.61
CA THR A 800 -19.33 21.81 -42.69
C THR A 800 -19.56 22.42 -41.31
N LYS A 801 -19.43 21.59 -40.28
CA LYS A 801 -19.50 21.97 -38.88
C LYS A 801 -18.11 21.91 -38.25
N ASN A 802 -17.71 22.97 -37.57
CA ASN A 802 -16.54 22.92 -36.70
C ASN A 802 -16.95 22.29 -35.38
N VAL A 803 -16.14 21.36 -34.88
CA VAL A 803 -16.34 20.73 -33.58
C VAL A 803 -15.08 20.89 -32.75
N SER A 804 -15.28 21.17 -31.47
CA SER A 804 -14.21 21.32 -30.49
C SER A 804 -14.55 20.58 -29.20
N GLY A 805 -13.51 20.26 -28.46
CA GLY A 805 -13.52 19.38 -27.29
C GLY A 805 -12.58 19.83 -26.17
N GLU A 806 -12.20 18.90 -25.30
CA GLU A 806 -11.38 19.18 -24.12
C GLU A 806 -9.88 19.03 -24.43
N LEU A 807 -9.04 19.84 -23.79
CA LEU A 807 -7.59 19.63 -23.82
C LEU A 807 -7.23 18.44 -22.90
N LYS A 808 -6.63 17.40 -23.48
CA LYS A 808 -6.02 16.29 -22.74
C LYS A 808 -4.52 16.32 -22.90
N PHE A 809 -3.79 15.96 -21.86
CA PHE A 809 -2.35 15.79 -21.92
C PHE A 809 -1.87 14.74 -20.91
N PHE A 810 -0.71 14.15 -21.19
CA PHE A 810 -0.08 13.13 -20.36
C PHE A 810 1.44 13.17 -20.56
N SER A 811 2.21 12.71 -19.57
CA SER A 811 3.65 12.50 -19.76
C SER A 811 3.92 11.22 -20.54
N GLU A 812 4.87 11.28 -21.49
CA GLU A 812 5.39 10.08 -22.15
C GLU A 812 6.29 9.23 -21.25
N ASP A 813 6.86 9.83 -20.20
CA ASP A 813 7.78 9.17 -19.27
C ASP A 813 7.19 8.94 -17.87
N GLY A 814 5.91 9.27 -17.68
CA GLY A 814 5.17 9.05 -16.44
C GLY A 814 5.46 10.06 -15.32
N GLN A 815 6.30 11.08 -15.56
CA GLN A 815 6.49 12.17 -14.60
C GLN A 815 5.26 13.08 -14.52
N ASP A 816 5.05 13.71 -13.36
CA ASP A 816 3.98 14.68 -13.16
C ASP A 816 4.08 15.83 -14.17
N VAL A 817 2.96 16.14 -14.82
CA VAL A 817 2.89 17.27 -15.76
C VAL A 817 1.95 18.31 -15.20
N SER A 818 2.51 19.49 -14.88
CA SER A 818 1.68 20.68 -14.66
C SER A 818 1.66 21.52 -15.93
N VAL A 819 0.46 21.87 -16.37
CA VAL A 819 0.24 22.81 -17.48
C VAL A 819 -0.63 23.94 -16.95
N SER A 820 -0.12 25.16 -16.97
CA SER A 820 -0.88 26.36 -16.60
C SER A 820 -0.94 27.36 -17.74
N LEU A 821 -2.10 27.99 -17.89
CA LEU A 821 -2.34 29.11 -18.79
C LEU A 821 -2.68 30.34 -17.94
N SER A 822 -1.93 31.42 -18.12
CA SER A 822 -2.09 32.65 -17.34
C SER A 822 -2.14 33.88 -18.23
N ASP A 823 -2.90 34.89 -17.81
CA ASP A 823 -2.89 36.19 -18.48
C ASP A 823 -1.63 36.97 -18.06
N PRO A 824 -0.75 37.38 -19.00
CA PRO A 824 0.51 38.05 -18.71
C PRO A 824 0.33 39.49 -18.17
N ASP A 825 -0.81 40.14 -18.40
CA ASP A 825 -1.08 41.52 -18.00
C ASP A 825 -1.74 41.63 -16.61
N VAL A 826 -2.57 40.64 -16.23
CA VAL A 826 -3.34 40.67 -14.98
C VAL A 826 -2.73 39.80 -13.88
N GLY A 827 -1.98 38.75 -14.24
CA GLY A 827 -1.32 37.84 -13.31
C GLY A 827 -2.30 36.91 -12.57
N GLY A 828 -2.12 35.60 -12.73
CA GLY A 828 -2.96 34.56 -12.16
C GLY A 828 -3.22 33.45 -13.17
N GLU A 829 -3.33 32.21 -12.69
CA GLU A 829 -3.71 31.07 -13.52
C GLU A 829 -5.19 31.20 -13.88
N LEU A 830 -5.51 31.24 -15.18
CA LEU A 830 -6.89 31.15 -15.67
C LEU A 830 -7.48 29.75 -15.42
N TYR A 831 -6.63 28.79 -15.04
CA TYR A 831 -6.96 27.42 -14.66
C TYR A 831 -6.63 27.18 -13.18
N SER A 832 -7.52 27.51 -12.26
CA SER A 832 -7.53 26.85 -10.94
C SER A 832 -8.31 25.55 -11.07
N GLY A 833 -7.78 24.63 -11.85
CA GLY A 833 -8.43 23.38 -12.25
C GLY A 833 -7.44 22.24 -12.41
N ASN A 834 -6.32 22.29 -11.68
CA ASN A 834 -5.61 21.09 -11.25
C ASN A 834 -4.94 21.39 -9.89
N SER A 835 -5.76 21.70 -8.90
CA SER A 835 -5.49 21.22 -7.56
C SER A 835 -6.65 20.31 -7.20
N SER A 836 -6.74 19.21 -7.94
CA SER A 836 -7.05 17.96 -7.25
C SER A 836 -5.71 17.45 -6.75
N THR A 837 -5.18 18.15 -5.76
CA THR A 837 -4.40 17.51 -4.72
C THR A 837 -5.40 16.60 -3.99
N VAL A 838 -5.81 15.51 -4.63
CA VAL A 838 -5.87 14.29 -3.83
C VAL A 838 -4.40 13.97 -3.77
N ASP A 839 -3.77 14.35 -2.67
CA ASP A 839 -2.47 13.80 -2.34
C ASP A 839 -2.57 12.31 -2.64
N TYR A 840 -1.61 11.81 -3.41
CA TYR A 840 -1.43 10.38 -3.51
C TYR A 840 -1.28 9.90 -2.07
N THR A 841 -2.34 9.29 -1.50
CA THR A 841 -2.29 8.78 -0.13
C THR A 841 -1.65 7.40 -0.08
N GLY A 842 -1.15 6.91 -1.22
CA GLY A 842 -0.23 5.78 -1.23
C GLY A 842 1.07 6.17 -0.53
N VAL A 843 1.80 5.19 -0.03
CA VAL A 843 3.07 5.44 0.66
C VAL A 843 4.01 6.19 -0.28
N ASN A 844 4.38 7.42 0.05
CA ASN A 844 5.44 8.10 -0.68
C ASN A 844 6.73 7.29 -0.47
N GLY A 845 7.56 7.19 -1.52
CA GLY A 845 8.88 6.59 -1.34
C GLY A 845 9.69 7.41 -0.34
N LEU A 846 10.75 6.85 0.23
CA LEU A 846 11.61 7.63 1.12
C LEU A 846 12.18 8.84 0.37
N GLU A 847 11.94 10.05 0.86
CA GLU A 847 12.47 11.31 0.36
C GLU A 847 13.49 11.93 1.34
N ASP A 848 14.25 12.91 0.85
CA ASP A 848 15.20 13.62 1.69
C ASP A 848 14.45 14.43 2.76
N GLY A 849 14.70 14.10 4.02
CA GLY A 849 14.04 14.75 5.15
C GLY A 849 12.84 13.99 5.73
N ASP A 850 12.55 12.76 5.31
CA ASP A 850 11.46 11.97 5.91
C ASP A 850 11.84 11.33 7.25
N VAL A 851 13.06 10.79 7.33
CA VAL A 851 13.51 9.97 8.45
C VAL A 851 14.79 10.50 9.04
N LEU A 852 14.84 10.60 10.37
CA LEU A 852 16.08 10.72 11.14
C LEU A 852 16.32 9.43 11.91
N ILE A 853 17.56 8.92 11.81
CA ILE A 853 18.04 7.80 12.61
C ILE A 853 19.19 8.33 13.48
N ASN A 854 19.06 8.23 14.80
CA ASN A 854 20.03 8.79 15.75
C ASN A 854 20.35 10.28 15.48
N GLY A 855 19.34 11.05 15.03
CA GLY A 855 19.47 12.46 14.69
C GLY A 855 20.15 12.75 13.33
N VAL A 856 20.47 11.73 12.53
CA VAL A 856 21.03 11.87 11.17
C VAL A 856 19.93 11.68 10.14
N THR A 857 19.78 12.63 9.22
CA THR A 857 18.81 12.55 8.12
C THR A 857 19.19 11.46 7.11
N ILE A 858 18.21 10.66 6.70
CA ILE A 858 18.36 9.69 5.61
C ILE A 858 17.98 10.36 4.30
N GLY A 859 18.81 10.18 3.27
CA GLY A 859 18.50 10.70 1.93
C GLY A 859 17.40 9.89 1.24
N GLY A 860 16.83 10.46 0.17
CA GLY A 860 15.78 9.79 -0.59
C GLY A 860 16.22 8.47 -1.25
N ALA A 861 15.27 7.56 -1.45
CA ALA A 861 15.47 6.27 -2.08
C ALA A 861 15.83 6.40 -3.57
N ASP A 862 17.00 5.87 -3.96
CA ASP A 862 17.41 5.81 -5.37
C ASP A 862 16.69 4.67 -6.10
N VAL A 863 15.85 5.01 -7.08
CA VAL A 863 15.15 4.06 -7.96
C VAL A 863 16.07 3.08 -8.67
N ASN A 864 17.35 3.42 -8.85
CA ASN A 864 18.34 2.55 -9.49
C ASN A 864 18.89 1.46 -8.56
N ALA A 865 18.73 1.61 -7.25
CA ALA A 865 19.09 0.57 -6.29
C ALA A 865 18.19 -0.67 -6.42
N ASP A 866 16.94 -0.47 -6.85
CA ASP A 866 16.00 -1.55 -7.14
C ASP A 866 16.03 -1.99 -8.62
N THR A 867 16.75 -3.09 -8.86
CA THR A 867 16.78 -3.76 -10.18
C THR A 867 15.72 -4.85 -10.32
N ALA A 868 14.96 -5.14 -9.27
CA ALA A 868 14.04 -6.26 -9.14
C ALA A 868 12.58 -5.87 -9.45
N SER A 869 12.11 -4.72 -8.94
CA SER A 869 10.74 -4.23 -9.17
C SER A 869 10.57 -3.63 -10.57
N ALA A 870 9.33 -3.53 -11.07
CA ALA A 870 9.07 -2.86 -12.34
C ALA A 870 9.15 -1.33 -12.18
N THR A 871 9.08 -0.59 -13.30
CA THR A 871 9.55 0.80 -13.39
C THR A 871 8.43 1.78 -13.71
N VAL A 872 7.20 1.62 -13.21
CA VAL A 872 6.15 2.65 -13.38
C VAL A 872 4.93 2.37 -12.49
N ALA A 873 4.33 3.42 -11.92
CA ALA A 873 2.99 3.38 -11.33
C ALA A 873 1.90 3.05 -12.38
N SER A 874 0.73 2.58 -11.95
CA SER A 874 -0.37 2.27 -12.86
C SER A 874 -0.91 3.57 -13.49
N ASP A 875 -0.86 3.66 -14.82
CA ASP A 875 -1.23 4.87 -15.58
C ASP A 875 -2.70 4.87 -16.05
N GLY A 876 -3.55 4.03 -15.45
CA GLY A 876 -4.94 3.83 -15.86
C GLY A 876 -5.13 3.14 -17.22
N ALA A 877 -4.05 2.93 -18.00
CA ALA A 877 -4.06 2.23 -19.29
C ALA A 877 -3.24 0.92 -19.27
N ARG A 878 -2.33 0.77 -18.29
CA ARG A 878 -1.49 -0.41 -18.07
C ARG A 878 -1.39 -0.78 -16.59
N ILE A 879 -1.42 -2.08 -16.42
CA ILE A 879 -1.26 -2.84 -15.18
C ILE A 879 0.23 -2.89 -14.84
N LEU A 880 0.72 -2.14 -13.84
CA LEU A 880 2.15 -2.08 -13.53
C LEU A 880 2.42 -2.08 -12.02
N SER A 881 3.47 -2.80 -11.61
CA SER A 881 3.87 -2.92 -10.20
C SER A 881 4.47 -1.60 -9.73
N SER A 882 3.90 -1.03 -8.66
CA SER A 882 4.43 -0.03 -7.71
C SER A 882 5.74 0.71 -8.04
N GLU A 883 5.86 1.97 -7.61
CA GLU A 883 7.10 2.72 -7.82
C GLU A 883 8.33 2.10 -7.13
N LYS A 884 9.49 2.23 -7.79
CA LYS A 884 10.77 1.69 -7.27
C LYS A 884 11.31 2.45 -6.06
N SER A 885 11.04 3.75 -6.00
CA SER A 885 11.35 4.63 -4.86
C SER A 885 10.68 4.13 -3.58
N GLN A 886 9.49 3.53 -3.72
CA GLN A 886 8.70 2.96 -2.63
C GLN A 886 9.11 1.53 -2.26
N SER A 887 10.11 0.94 -2.93
CA SER A 887 10.49 -0.43 -2.61
C SER A 887 11.41 -0.50 -1.40
N ALA A 888 11.23 -1.52 -0.58
CA ALA A 888 12.09 -1.76 0.57
C ALA A 888 13.57 -1.98 0.17
N ILE A 889 13.85 -2.39 -1.08
CA ILE A 889 15.21 -2.49 -1.62
C ILE A 889 15.85 -1.11 -1.74
N ALA A 890 15.12 -0.13 -2.29
CA ALA A 890 15.61 1.22 -2.44
C ALA A 890 15.73 1.95 -1.09
N ILE A 891 14.74 1.78 -0.21
CA ILE A 891 14.76 2.32 1.16
C ILE A 891 15.95 1.75 1.96
N ALA A 892 16.18 0.43 1.91
CA ALA A 892 17.30 -0.18 2.60
C ALA A 892 18.65 0.30 2.04
N ALA A 893 18.76 0.55 0.73
CA ALA A 893 19.97 1.09 0.13
C ALA A 893 20.26 2.51 0.66
N ALA A 894 19.25 3.38 0.74
CA ALA A 894 19.38 4.73 1.26
C ALA A 894 19.83 4.77 2.74
N VAL A 895 19.24 3.93 3.61
CA VAL A 895 19.68 3.81 5.01
C VAL A 895 21.12 3.31 5.10
N ASN A 896 21.49 2.33 4.29
CA ASN A 896 22.84 1.76 4.30
C ASN A 896 23.91 2.73 3.79
N GLU A 897 23.57 3.70 2.95
CA GLU A 897 24.50 4.73 2.46
C GLU A 897 25.09 5.58 3.59
N VAL A 898 24.31 5.83 4.65
CA VAL A 898 24.70 6.61 5.83
C VAL A 898 24.94 5.76 7.08
N SER A 899 25.05 4.43 6.93
CA SER A 899 25.19 3.48 8.06
C SER A 899 26.44 3.70 8.93
N ASP A 900 27.52 4.24 8.36
CA ASP A 900 28.74 4.59 9.12
C ASP A 900 28.51 5.75 10.10
N GLU A 901 27.53 6.63 9.82
CA GLU A 901 27.18 7.78 10.66
C GLU A 901 26.06 7.46 11.64
N THR A 902 25.03 6.73 11.19
CA THR A 902 23.89 6.33 12.02
C THR A 902 24.23 5.17 12.96
N GLY A 903 25.17 4.30 12.57
CA GLY A 903 25.41 3.01 13.23
C GLY A 903 24.29 1.99 13.00
N VAL A 904 23.39 2.25 12.05
CA VAL A 904 22.23 1.41 11.72
C VAL A 904 22.35 0.93 10.27
N THR A 905 22.09 -0.36 10.08
CA THR A 905 22.05 -1.02 8.77
C THR A 905 20.63 -1.47 8.47
N ALA A 906 20.24 -1.49 7.21
CA ALA A 906 18.93 -1.95 6.77
C ALA A 906 19.05 -3.22 5.91
N THR A 907 18.18 -4.19 6.17
CA THR A 907 18.03 -5.38 5.34
C THR A 907 16.59 -5.50 4.89
N VAL A 908 16.37 -5.99 3.67
CA VAL A 908 15.03 -6.17 3.11
C VAL A 908 14.46 -7.50 3.59
N ASN A 909 13.22 -7.51 4.08
CA ASN A 909 12.52 -8.75 4.39
C ASN A 909 11.80 -9.29 3.15
N ALA A 910 11.42 -10.57 3.19
CA ALA A 910 10.53 -11.10 2.16
C ALA A 910 9.16 -10.42 2.25
N THR A 911 8.61 -10.05 1.09
CA THR A 911 7.27 -9.47 1.01
C THR A 911 6.26 -10.62 0.93
N GLU A 912 5.35 -10.70 1.91
CA GLU A 912 4.35 -11.76 1.97
C GLU A 912 2.91 -11.21 1.88
N VAL A 913 2.08 -11.88 1.08
CA VAL A 913 0.64 -11.62 0.97
C VAL A 913 -0.11 -12.92 1.20
N VAL A 914 -0.98 -12.97 2.21
CA VAL A 914 -1.74 -14.18 2.55
C VAL A 914 -3.20 -13.96 2.20
N GLY A 915 -3.73 -14.75 1.27
CA GLY A 915 -5.03 -14.52 0.65
C GLY A 915 -6.26 -14.87 1.48
N GLY A 916 -6.17 -14.78 2.81
CA GLY A 916 -7.33 -14.71 3.70
C GLY A 916 -7.60 -15.95 4.55
N THR A 917 -8.76 -15.93 5.22
CA THR A 917 -9.17 -16.95 6.21
C THR A 917 -9.92 -18.15 5.60
N GLY A 918 -9.98 -18.22 4.27
CA GLY A 918 -10.56 -19.33 3.50
C GLY A 918 -11.85 -18.95 2.77
N VAL A 919 -12.40 -19.90 2.00
CA VAL A 919 -13.59 -19.65 1.17
C VAL A 919 -14.84 -19.45 2.04
N ASP A 920 -15.50 -18.29 1.94
CA ASP A 920 -16.84 -18.13 2.50
C ASP A 920 -17.83 -19.01 1.73
N THR A 921 -18.25 -20.12 2.34
CA THR A 921 -19.19 -21.07 1.74
C THR A 921 -20.56 -20.45 1.42
N SER A 922 -20.88 -19.27 1.96
CA SER A 922 -22.14 -18.57 1.69
C SER A 922 -22.19 -17.94 0.29
N THR A 923 -21.04 -17.58 -0.28
CA THR A 923 -20.93 -16.93 -1.60
C THR A 923 -20.84 -17.92 -2.76
N LEU A 924 -20.51 -19.19 -2.49
CA LEU A 924 -20.41 -20.28 -3.48
C LEU A 924 -21.65 -20.44 -4.39
N SER A 925 -22.83 -20.03 -3.90
CA SER A 925 -24.08 -20.10 -4.67
C SER A 925 -24.19 -19.07 -5.81
N GLN A 926 -23.29 -18.08 -5.84
CA GLN A 926 -23.24 -17.03 -6.86
C GLN A 926 -22.39 -17.41 -8.08
N PHE A 927 -21.65 -18.52 -7.99
CA PHE A 927 -20.73 -18.98 -9.04
C PHE A 927 -21.21 -20.28 -9.70
N GLU A 928 -20.93 -20.42 -10.98
CA GLU A 928 -21.26 -21.57 -11.80
C GLU A 928 -20.02 -22.22 -12.42
N GLN A 929 -20.17 -23.46 -12.90
CA GLN A 929 -19.10 -24.13 -13.63
C GLN A 929 -18.81 -23.36 -14.94
N GLY A 930 -17.55 -22.97 -15.12
CA GLY A 930 -17.10 -22.25 -16.31
C GLY A 930 -16.81 -20.77 -16.07
N ASP A 931 -17.17 -20.23 -14.90
CA ASP A 931 -16.76 -18.89 -14.48
C ASP A 931 -15.23 -18.80 -14.40
N GLN A 932 -14.71 -17.60 -14.68
CA GLN A 932 -13.28 -17.39 -14.89
C GLN A 932 -12.76 -16.19 -14.13
N ALA A 933 -11.51 -16.28 -13.67
CA ALA A 933 -10.79 -15.18 -13.07
C ALA A 933 -9.40 -15.06 -13.70
N GLY A 934 -9.07 -13.89 -14.27
CA GLY A 934 -7.70 -13.56 -14.66
C GLY A 934 -6.89 -13.16 -13.44
N ILE A 935 -5.64 -13.62 -13.32
CA ILE A 935 -4.76 -13.22 -12.22
C ILE A 935 -3.58 -12.42 -12.79
N PHE A 936 -3.32 -11.27 -12.18
CA PHE A 936 -2.20 -10.40 -12.47
C PHE A 936 -1.33 -10.26 -11.22
N ILE A 937 -0.03 -10.44 -11.39
CA ILE A 937 0.95 -10.23 -10.31
C ILE A 937 2.06 -9.35 -10.84
N ASN A 938 2.36 -8.26 -10.13
CA ASN A 938 3.41 -7.30 -10.46
C ASN A 938 3.37 -6.83 -11.92
N GLY A 939 2.16 -6.50 -12.41
CA GLY A 939 2.00 -6.03 -13.78
C GLY A 939 1.90 -7.13 -14.84
N VAL A 940 2.08 -8.41 -14.46
CA VAL A 940 2.14 -9.54 -15.40
C VAL A 940 0.89 -10.41 -15.28
N GLU A 941 0.18 -10.60 -16.39
CA GLU A 941 -0.88 -11.61 -16.49
C GLU A 941 -0.27 -13.01 -16.39
N ILE A 942 -0.59 -13.75 -15.34
CA ILE A 942 -0.06 -15.10 -15.12
C ILE A 942 -0.96 -16.20 -15.69
N GLY A 943 -2.23 -15.87 -15.96
CA GLY A 943 -3.20 -16.75 -16.59
C GLY A 943 -4.61 -16.63 -15.98
N VAL A 944 -5.48 -17.56 -16.39
CA VAL A 944 -6.90 -17.57 -16.01
C VAL A 944 -7.22 -18.84 -15.25
N VAL A 945 -7.86 -18.71 -14.08
CA VAL A 945 -8.46 -19.81 -13.32
C VAL A 945 -9.89 -20.00 -13.83
N THR A 946 -10.30 -21.25 -14.08
CA THR A 946 -11.67 -21.57 -14.49
C THR A 946 -12.31 -22.51 -13.47
N LEU A 947 -13.46 -22.13 -12.92
CA LEU A 947 -14.15 -22.94 -11.92
C LEU A 947 -14.69 -24.23 -12.54
N GLN A 948 -14.49 -25.34 -11.82
CA GLN A 948 -14.98 -26.66 -12.21
C GLN A 948 -15.74 -27.30 -11.06
N ASN A 949 -16.62 -28.25 -11.40
CA ASN A 949 -17.34 -29.03 -10.40
C ASN A 949 -16.53 -30.24 -9.93
N ASP A 950 -16.70 -30.57 -8.65
CA ASP A 950 -16.24 -31.81 -8.03
C ASP A 950 -17.08 -33.01 -8.48
N ALA A 951 -16.76 -34.20 -7.98
CA ALA A 951 -17.53 -35.43 -8.27
C ALA A 951 -18.97 -35.40 -7.71
N GLY A 952 -19.30 -34.43 -6.86
CA GLY A 952 -20.60 -34.19 -6.24
C GLY A 952 -21.44 -33.08 -6.88
N ASN A 953 -20.98 -32.48 -7.99
CA ASN A 953 -21.58 -31.31 -8.67
C ASN A 953 -21.55 -29.99 -7.85
N ASN A 954 -20.60 -29.81 -6.93
CA ASN A 954 -20.34 -28.51 -6.30
C ASN A 954 -19.05 -27.90 -6.88
N ILE A 955 -18.86 -26.59 -6.79
CA ILE A 955 -17.61 -25.94 -7.21
C ILE A 955 -16.42 -26.51 -6.42
N ASP A 956 -15.39 -26.98 -7.12
CA ASP A 956 -14.17 -27.59 -6.58
C ASP A 956 -13.14 -26.50 -6.25
N THR A 957 -13.26 -25.93 -5.05
CA THR A 957 -12.39 -24.85 -4.55
C THR A 957 -10.95 -25.30 -4.34
N ASP A 958 -10.73 -26.58 -3.99
CA ASP A 958 -9.38 -27.13 -3.81
C ASP A 958 -8.64 -27.21 -5.15
N ARG A 959 -9.37 -27.59 -6.21
CA ARG A 959 -8.83 -27.54 -7.56
C ARG A 959 -8.58 -26.11 -8.03
N ALA A 960 -9.51 -25.18 -7.81
CA ALA A 960 -9.33 -23.78 -8.18
C ALA A 960 -8.06 -23.19 -7.52
N ARG A 961 -7.85 -23.47 -6.22
CA ARG A 961 -6.64 -23.10 -5.48
C ARG A 961 -5.38 -23.74 -6.06
N ALA A 962 -5.43 -25.03 -6.38
CA ALA A 962 -4.30 -25.73 -7.01
C ALA A 962 -3.98 -25.19 -8.41
N ASP A 963 -4.98 -24.81 -9.20
CA ASP A 963 -4.80 -24.22 -10.52
C ASP A 963 -4.16 -22.82 -10.40
N ALA A 964 -4.63 -21.97 -9.48
CA ALA A 964 -4.02 -20.68 -9.15
C ALA A 964 -2.55 -20.83 -8.70
N LEU A 965 -2.28 -21.71 -7.72
CA LEU A 965 -0.94 -22.03 -7.22
C LEU A 965 0.02 -22.40 -8.36
N ASN A 966 -0.44 -23.27 -9.27
CA ASN A 966 0.35 -23.72 -10.41
C ASN A 966 0.61 -22.59 -11.42
N LEU A 967 -0.36 -21.73 -11.70
CA LEU A 967 -0.21 -20.58 -12.60
C LEU A 967 0.82 -19.57 -12.06
N ILE A 968 0.74 -19.26 -10.76
CA ILE A 968 1.65 -18.33 -10.09
C ILE A 968 3.08 -18.88 -10.16
N ASN A 969 3.30 -20.11 -9.67
CA ASN A 969 4.63 -20.70 -9.60
C ASN A 969 5.28 -20.97 -10.97
N GLN A 970 4.49 -21.25 -12.01
CA GLN A 970 5.01 -21.36 -13.38
C GLN A 970 5.53 -20.03 -13.95
N ASN A 971 4.98 -18.91 -13.47
CA ASN A 971 5.38 -17.57 -13.90
C ASN A 971 6.30 -16.85 -12.88
N ALA A 972 6.70 -17.51 -11.78
CA ALA A 972 7.56 -16.94 -10.73
C ALA A 972 8.87 -16.32 -11.27
N GLY A 973 9.45 -16.89 -12.34
CA GLY A 973 10.65 -16.34 -12.98
C GLY A 973 10.43 -14.99 -13.70
N LYS A 974 9.17 -14.61 -13.97
CA LYS A 974 8.79 -13.31 -14.56
C LYS A 974 8.30 -12.32 -13.51
N THR A 975 7.54 -12.80 -12.53
CA THR A 975 6.91 -11.95 -11.50
C THR A 975 7.82 -11.70 -10.29
N GLY A 976 8.77 -12.61 -10.03
CA GLY A 976 9.56 -12.63 -8.79
C GLY A 976 8.81 -13.16 -7.57
N VAL A 977 7.57 -13.63 -7.75
CA VAL A 977 6.66 -14.05 -6.68
C VAL A 977 6.39 -15.55 -6.79
N THR A 978 6.56 -16.26 -5.69
CA THR A 978 6.16 -17.67 -5.54
C THR A 978 4.91 -17.78 -4.67
N ALA A 979 4.12 -18.83 -4.85
CA ALA A 979 2.97 -19.11 -3.99
C ALA A 979 3.10 -20.46 -3.29
N GLU A 980 2.56 -20.57 -2.07
CA GLU A 980 2.40 -21.81 -1.31
C GLU A 980 0.95 -21.94 -0.82
N ASP A 981 0.41 -23.15 -0.83
CA ASP A 981 -0.91 -23.45 -0.26
C ASP A 981 -0.73 -23.73 1.25
N ASN A 982 -1.28 -22.84 2.07
CA ASN A 982 -1.19 -22.91 3.53
C ASN A 982 -2.28 -23.83 4.15
N GLY A 983 -3.09 -24.48 3.30
CA GLY A 983 -4.19 -25.37 3.68
C GLY A 983 -5.54 -24.66 3.81
N VAL A 984 -5.57 -23.33 3.70
CA VAL A 984 -6.78 -22.50 3.81
C VAL A 984 -6.87 -21.55 2.58
N SER A 985 -5.79 -20.84 2.28
CA SER A 985 -5.61 -19.84 1.21
C SER A 985 -4.23 -19.98 0.57
N LEU A 986 -3.86 -19.06 -0.32
CA LEU A 986 -2.51 -18.98 -0.89
C LEU A 986 -1.69 -17.91 -0.18
N THR A 987 -0.45 -18.25 0.15
CA THR A 987 0.57 -17.31 0.61
C THR A 987 1.50 -17.00 -0.56
N LEU A 988 1.57 -15.75 -0.98
CA LEU A 988 2.49 -15.26 -2.00
C LEU A 988 3.72 -14.66 -1.32
N THR A 989 4.90 -14.99 -1.81
CA THR A 989 6.18 -14.55 -1.25
C THR A 989 7.08 -14.02 -2.36
N ALA A 990 7.54 -12.78 -2.19
CA ALA A 990 8.67 -12.20 -2.91
C ALA A 990 9.90 -12.23 -2.00
N ALA A 991 10.75 -13.25 -2.17
CA ALA A 991 11.87 -13.50 -1.28
C ALA A 991 12.99 -12.43 -1.33
N ASP A 992 13.02 -11.62 -2.38
CA ASP A 992 13.95 -10.49 -2.52
C ASP A 992 13.39 -9.18 -1.96
N GLY A 993 12.16 -9.20 -1.45
CA GLY A 993 11.52 -8.06 -0.79
C GLY A 993 11.06 -6.95 -1.72
N ARG A 994 10.94 -7.25 -3.03
CA ARG A 994 10.19 -6.40 -3.96
C ARG A 994 8.74 -6.28 -3.53
N ASN A 995 8.07 -5.22 -3.98
CA ASN A 995 6.63 -5.06 -3.75
C ASN A 995 5.84 -6.16 -4.47
N VAL A 996 4.66 -6.49 -3.93
CA VAL A 996 3.74 -7.48 -4.48
C VAL A 996 2.41 -6.81 -4.76
N SER A 997 2.17 -6.52 -6.02
CA SER A 997 0.90 -6.00 -6.53
C SER A 997 0.06 -7.15 -7.10
N ILE A 998 -1.18 -7.28 -6.65
CA ILE A 998 -2.09 -8.35 -7.06
C ILE A 998 -3.38 -7.72 -7.56
N ALA A 999 -3.86 -8.18 -8.72
CA ALA A 999 -5.23 -7.97 -9.14
C ALA A 999 -5.85 -9.25 -9.70
N ILE A 1000 -7.16 -9.34 -9.48
CA ILE A 1000 -8.02 -10.40 -9.95
C ILE A 1000 -9.09 -9.78 -10.85
N ASP A 1001 -9.12 -10.23 -12.11
CA ASP A 1001 -10.15 -9.88 -13.08
C ASP A 1001 -11.24 -10.95 -13.01
N ASP A 1002 -12.28 -10.70 -12.22
CA ASP A 1002 -13.43 -11.59 -12.06
C ASP A 1002 -14.38 -11.48 -13.25
N ARG A 1003 -14.39 -12.51 -14.10
CA ARG A 1003 -15.24 -12.60 -15.30
C ARG A 1003 -16.55 -13.34 -15.07
N SER A 1004 -16.91 -13.63 -13.82
CA SER A 1004 -18.18 -14.29 -13.48
C SER A 1004 -19.38 -13.35 -13.57
N GLY A 1005 -19.16 -12.03 -13.42
CA GLY A 1005 -20.23 -11.04 -13.26
C GLY A 1005 -20.95 -11.12 -11.91
N ALA A 1006 -20.43 -11.91 -10.95
CA ALA A 1006 -20.95 -11.97 -9.59
C ALA A 1006 -20.37 -10.84 -8.73
N ASN A 1007 -21.15 -10.30 -7.80
CA ASN A 1007 -20.68 -9.27 -6.87
C ASN A 1007 -19.86 -9.84 -5.69
N ALA A 1008 -19.52 -11.13 -5.73
CA ALA A 1008 -18.73 -11.80 -4.70
C ALA A 1008 -17.32 -12.07 -5.24
N SER A 1009 -16.33 -12.07 -4.34
CA SER A 1009 -14.94 -12.39 -4.69
C SER A 1009 -14.82 -13.81 -5.25
N ILE A 1010 -14.49 -13.94 -6.53
CA ILE A 1010 -14.03 -15.21 -7.11
C ILE A 1010 -12.62 -15.52 -6.62
N GLY A 1011 -11.84 -14.50 -6.29
CA GLY A 1011 -10.53 -14.60 -5.63
C GLY A 1011 -10.55 -15.47 -4.37
N ALA A 1012 -11.55 -15.26 -3.52
CA ALA A 1012 -11.74 -16.03 -2.29
C ALA A 1012 -11.84 -17.54 -2.55
N LEU A 1013 -12.42 -17.98 -3.68
CA LEU A 1013 -12.59 -19.41 -4.00
C LEU A 1013 -11.27 -20.13 -4.27
N PHE A 1014 -10.26 -19.45 -4.81
CA PHE A 1014 -8.92 -19.99 -5.06
C PHE A 1014 -7.86 -19.49 -4.07
N GLY A 1015 -8.29 -18.86 -2.96
CA GLY A 1015 -7.44 -18.51 -1.83
C GLY A 1015 -6.70 -17.18 -1.98
N LEU A 1016 -7.19 -16.25 -2.79
CA LEU A 1016 -6.74 -14.86 -2.91
C LEU A 1016 -7.94 -13.93 -2.73
N ASP A 1017 -8.45 -13.84 -1.51
CA ASP A 1017 -9.63 -13.05 -1.18
C ASP A 1017 -9.35 -11.53 -1.22
N SER A 1018 -10.18 -10.76 -1.92
CA SER A 1018 -10.09 -9.28 -1.97
C SER A 1018 -10.52 -8.60 -0.67
N SER A 1019 -11.10 -9.33 0.29
CA SER A 1019 -11.27 -8.82 1.65
C SER A 1019 -9.95 -8.61 2.39
N VAL A 1020 -8.84 -9.13 1.85
CA VAL A 1020 -7.50 -8.96 2.41
C VAL A 1020 -6.80 -7.77 1.75
N ALA A 1021 -6.28 -6.86 2.58
CA ALA A 1021 -5.43 -5.77 2.14
C ALA A 1021 -4.21 -6.27 1.34
N GLY A 1022 -3.95 -5.66 0.18
CA GLY A 1022 -2.91 -6.11 -0.75
C GLY A 1022 -3.38 -7.08 -1.83
N ILE A 1023 -4.68 -7.42 -1.89
CA ILE A 1023 -5.30 -8.20 -2.98
C ILE A 1023 -6.45 -7.43 -3.57
N GLY A 1024 -6.28 -6.94 -4.80
CA GLY A 1024 -7.33 -6.22 -5.50
C GLY A 1024 -8.14 -7.13 -6.41
N GLU A 1025 -9.43 -6.85 -6.56
CA GLU A 1025 -10.33 -7.61 -7.43
C GLU A 1025 -11.38 -6.71 -8.07
N SER A 1026 -11.63 -6.93 -9.35
CA SER A 1026 -12.63 -6.24 -10.15
C SER A 1026 -13.65 -7.22 -10.71
N THR A 1027 -14.94 -6.89 -10.62
CA THR A 1027 -16.00 -7.65 -11.29
C THR A 1027 -16.25 -7.11 -12.70
N PHE A 1028 -15.97 -7.92 -13.72
CA PHE A 1028 -16.31 -7.66 -15.10
C PHE A 1028 -17.84 -7.57 -15.29
N GLY A 1029 -18.33 -6.43 -15.78
CA GLY A 1029 -19.74 -6.24 -16.11
C GLY A 1029 -20.67 -5.87 -14.94
N ALA A 1030 -20.14 -5.62 -13.73
CA ALA A 1030 -20.87 -4.87 -12.73
C ALA A 1030 -21.06 -3.43 -13.23
N ALA A 1031 -22.29 -2.91 -13.19
CA ALA A 1031 -22.65 -1.63 -13.77
C ALA A 1031 -21.68 -0.50 -13.36
N SER A 1032 -20.90 -0.01 -14.33
CA SER A 1032 -20.34 1.34 -14.31
C SER A 1032 -21.51 2.30 -14.10
N VAL A 1033 -21.54 2.92 -12.92
CA VAL A 1033 -22.54 3.93 -12.58
C VAL A 1033 -22.23 5.15 -13.45
N ASP A 1034 -23.19 5.53 -14.30
CA ASP A 1034 -23.21 6.77 -15.11
C ASP A 1034 -21.86 7.19 -15.75
N GLY A 1035 -21.55 6.61 -16.91
CA GLY A 1035 -20.69 7.27 -17.90
C GLY A 1035 -19.17 7.19 -17.70
N ALA A 1036 -18.64 6.36 -16.80
CA ALA A 1036 -17.19 6.15 -16.72
C ALA A 1036 -16.69 5.16 -17.79
N ALA A 1037 -15.89 5.67 -18.74
CA ALA A 1037 -15.21 4.94 -19.82
C ALA A 1037 -13.84 4.37 -19.40
N THR A 1038 -13.76 3.78 -18.22
CA THR A 1038 -12.62 2.93 -17.84
C THR A 1038 -13.12 1.50 -17.78
N SER A 1039 -12.50 0.60 -18.54
CA SER A 1039 -12.73 -0.81 -18.29
C SER A 1039 -12.40 -1.11 -16.83
N SER A 1040 -13.19 -1.95 -16.17
CA SER A 1040 -13.02 -2.22 -14.74
C SER A 1040 -11.65 -2.85 -14.41
N GLU A 1041 -10.86 -3.20 -15.45
CA GLU A 1041 -9.51 -3.77 -15.38
C GLU A 1041 -8.43 -2.79 -14.88
N ALA A 1042 -8.65 -1.47 -14.93
CA ALA A 1042 -7.65 -0.47 -14.55
C ALA A 1042 -7.70 -0.01 -13.07
N ALA A 1043 -8.74 -0.40 -12.31
CA ALA A 1043 -9.08 0.25 -11.02
C ALA A 1043 -8.85 -0.61 -9.75
N THR A 1044 -8.24 -1.80 -9.84
CA THR A 1044 -8.30 -2.79 -8.74
C THR A 1044 -6.97 -3.45 -8.43
N TYR A 1045 -5.84 -2.74 -8.52
CA TYR A 1045 -4.57 -3.26 -8.00
C TYR A 1045 -4.42 -2.84 -6.56
N GLU A 1046 -4.12 -3.81 -5.71
CA GLU A 1046 -3.66 -3.54 -4.36
C GLU A 1046 -2.18 -3.91 -4.30
N THR A 1047 -1.35 -2.99 -3.80
CA THR A 1047 0.08 -3.22 -3.66
C THR A 1047 0.40 -3.45 -2.20
N THR A 1048 0.96 -4.61 -1.90
CA THR A 1048 1.71 -4.84 -0.67
C THR A 1048 3.14 -4.35 -0.85
N TYR A 1049 3.57 -3.40 -0.03
CA TYR A 1049 4.94 -2.92 -0.01
C TYR A 1049 5.85 -3.85 0.78
N GLY A 1050 7.11 -3.96 0.33
CA GLY A 1050 8.14 -4.68 1.07
C GLY A 1050 8.43 -4.00 2.41
N THR A 1051 8.92 -4.76 3.39
CA THR A 1051 9.30 -4.22 4.70
C THR A 1051 10.81 -4.20 4.86
N VAL A 1052 11.30 -3.21 5.61
CA VAL A 1052 12.70 -3.10 5.98
C VAL A 1052 12.90 -3.54 7.42
N LYS A 1053 14.01 -4.23 7.67
CA LYS A 1053 14.53 -4.54 8.99
C LYS A 1053 15.73 -3.63 9.24
N LEU A 1054 15.63 -2.74 10.23
CA LEU A 1054 16.76 -1.92 10.67
C LEU A 1054 17.48 -2.65 11.80
N SER A 1055 18.80 -2.69 11.74
CA SER A 1055 19.67 -3.45 12.64
C SER A 1055 20.87 -2.61 13.09
N SER A 1056 21.15 -2.59 14.38
CA SER A 1056 22.32 -1.92 14.96
C SER A 1056 22.94 -2.72 16.09
N ALA A 1057 24.23 -2.55 16.37
CA ALA A 1057 24.87 -3.16 17.53
C ALA A 1057 24.46 -2.50 18.87
N LYS A 1058 23.70 -1.41 18.83
CA LYS A 1058 23.24 -0.62 19.97
C LYS A 1058 21.78 -0.21 19.76
N GLU A 1059 21.14 0.23 20.83
CA GLU A 1059 19.87 0.95 20.74
C GLU A 1059 19.98 2.13 19.75
N PHE A 1060 18.91 2.40 19.01
CA PHE A 1060 18.82 3.52 18.08
C PHE A 1060 17.45 4.20 18.15
N THR A 1061 17.40 5.50 17.87
CA THR A 1061 16.16 6.28 17.81
C THR A 1061 15.71 6.48 16.37
N LEU A 1062 14.39 6.48 16.17
CA LEU A 1062 13.71 6.84 14.92
C LEU A 1062 12.80 8.05 15.16
N GLU A 1063 12.95 9.05 14.32
CA GLU A 1063 12.19 10.30 14.36
C GLU A 1063 11.77 10.70 12.94
N GLY A 1064 10.61 11.34 12.79
CA GLY A 1064 10.24 11.98 11.54
C GLY A 1064 11.12 13.21 11.28
N GLY A 1065 11.47 13.45 10.03
CA GLY A 1065 12.35 14.56 9.65
C GLY A 1065 11.64 15.85 9.31
N ALA A 1066 12.27 16.62 8.43
CA ALA A 1066 11.76 17.92 7.99
C ALA A 1066 10.39 17.81 7.30
N ASN A 1067 10.06 16.65 6.70
CA ASN A 1067 8.79 16.40 6.01
C ASN A 1067 7.68 15.92 6.96
N GLY A 1068 7.99 15.71 8.25
CA GLY A 1068 7.00 15.39 9.28
C GLY A 1068 6.90 13.90 9.61
N ASN A 1069 6.02 13.57 10.58
CA ASN A 1069 5.86 12.20 11.08
C ASN A 1069 4.92 11.33 10.22
N SER A 1070 4.08 11.93 9.38
CA SER A 1070 3.18 11.20 8.48
C SER A 1070 3.96 10.34 7.48
N GLU A 1071 5.08 10.86 6.97
CA GLU A 1071 5.93 10.13 6.02
C GLU A 1071 6.64 8.93 6.68
N LEU A 1072 7.12 9.09 7.92
CA LEU A 1072 7.69 7.96 8.68
C LEU A 1072 6.67 6.84 8.88
N ASN A 1073 5.43 7.19 9.22
CA ASN A 1073 4.34 6.23 9.38
C ASN A 1073 3.99 5.55 8.04
N ALA A 1074 4.02 6.29 6.92
CA ALA A 1074 3.78 5.74 5.59
C ALA A 1074 4.84 4.69 5.19
N LEU A 1075 6.07 4.78 5.71
CA LEU A 1075 7.10 3.75 5.52
C LEU A 1075 6.89 2.49 6.41
N GLY A 1076 5.80 2.43 7.17
CA GLY A 1076 5.52 1.37 8.15
C GLY A 1076 6.44 1.42 9.36
N LEU A 1077 7.06 2.57 9.64
CA LEU A 1077 7.93 2.78 10.80
C LEU A 1077 7.22 3.69 11.80
N ALA A 1078 7.60 3.61 13.09
CA ALA A 1078 7.05 4.50 14.11
C ALA A 1078 8.17 5.28 14.78
N THR A 1079 7.83 6.45 15.34
CA THR A 1079 8.76 7.20 16.18
C THR A 1079 9.00 6.45 17.48
N GLY A 1080 10.25 6.39 17.93
CA GLY A 1080 10.58 5.80 19.21
C GLY A 1080 12.00 5.29 19.28
N THR A 1081 12.28 4.60 20.38
CA THR A 1081 13.58 4.01 20.68
C THR A 1081 13.52 2.49 20.50
N TYR A 1082 14.46 1.95 19.72
CA TYR A 1082 14.41 0.58 19.23
C TYR A 1082 15.65 -0.21 19.64
N GLY A 1083 15.40 -1.47 20.01
CA GLY A 1083 16.39 -2.48 20.36
C GLY A 1083 17.21 -2.17 21.62
N GLY A 1084 16.71 -1.30 22.49
CA GLY A 1084 17.12 -1.21 23.88
C GLY A 1084 16.20 -2.03 24.77
N GLY A 1085 16.79 -2.93 25.55
CA GLY A 1085 16.25 -3.18 26.87
C GLY A 1085 16.71 -2.06 27.79
N GLU A 1086 15.92 -1.69 28.81
CA GLU A 1086 16.26 -0.62 29.78
C GLU A 1086 17.73 -0.63 30.10
N ASP A 1087 18.34 0.56 30.02
CA ASP A 1087 19.71 0.84 30.39
C ASP A 1087 20.03 0.23 31.76
N GLY A 1088 20.52 -1.00 31.72
CA GLY A 1088 21.57 -1.39 32.61
C GLY A 1088 22.78 -0.54 32.27
N GLN A 1089 22.97 0.58 32.99
CA GLN A 1089 24.28 1.23 32.99
C GLN A 1089 25.33 0.16 33.32
N PHE A 1090 26.45 0.13 32.60
CA PHE A 1090 27.55 -0.75 33.00
C PHE A 1090 27.92 -0.44 34.44
N LEU A 1091 28.36 -1.45 35.20
CA LEU A 1091 28.76 -1.25 36.59
C LEU A 1091 29.90 -0.22 36.70
N SER A 1092 30.71 -0.07 35.65
CA SER A 1092 31.75 0.95 35.50
C SER A 1092 31.22 2.38 35.47
N ASP A 1093 29.97 2.56 35.04
CA ASP A 1093 29.37 3.86 34.70
C ASP A 1093 28.35 4.32 35.75
N ILE A 1094 28.12 3.53 36.81
CA ILE A 1094 27.16 3.84 37.87
C ILE A 1094 27.54 5.12 38.62
N ASP A 1095 26.63 6.10 38.59
CA ASP A 1095 26.69 7.33 39.37
C ASP A 1095 25.45 7.50 40.26
N ILE A 1096 25.62 7.35 41.57
CA ILE A 1096 24.61 7.55 42.61
C ILE A 1096 24.67 8.94 43.26
N SER A 1097 25.42 9.89 42.70
CA SER A 1097 25.51 11.28 43.20
C SER A 1097 24.19 12.05 43.07
N THR A 1098 23.29 11.60 42.20
CA THR A 1098 21.95 12.17 41.98
C THR A 1098 20.85 11.17 42.37
N PHE A 1099 19.63 11.68 42.62
CA PHE A 1099 18.48 10.81 42.91
C PHE A 1099 18.11 9.92 41.72
N GLU A 1100 18.14 10.49 40.51
CA GLU A 1100 17.87 9.81 39.25
C GLU A 1100 18.94 8.76 38.96
N GLY A 1101 20.22 9.13 39.07
CA GLY A 1101 21.35 8.20 38.93
C GLY A 1101 21.33 7.07 39.96
N ALA A 1102 20.94 7.35 41.21
CA ALA A 1102 20.74 6.31 42.23
C ALA A 1102 19.61 5.33 41.89
N THR A 1103 18.59 5.76 41.14
CA THR A 1103 17.48 4.90 40.70
C THR A 1103 17.91 4.02 39.53
N ALA A 1104 18.59 4.60 38.54
CA ALA A 1104 19.19 3.86 37.41
C ALA A 1104 20.22 2.82 37.88
N ALA A 1105 21.04 3.18 38.87
CA ALA A 1105 22.02 2.28 39.48
C ALA A 1105 21.38 1.02 40.07
N ILE A 1106 20.20 1.12 40.69
CA ILE A 1106 19.51 -0.04 41.29
C ILE A 1106 19.17 -1.07 40.22
N THR A 1107 18.67 -0.63 39.06
CA THR A 1107 18.35 -1.50 37.92
C THR A 1107 19.59 -2.19 37.38
N ALA A 1108 20.67 -1.45 37.12
CA ALA A 1108 21.95 -2.00 36.70
C ALA A 1108 22.48 -3.06 37.68
N ILE A 1109 22.40 -2.80 38.98
CA ILE A 1109 22.88 -3.74 40.01
C ILE A 1109 21.99 -4.99 40.09
N ASP A 1110 20.67 -4.85 39.95
CA ASP A 1110 19.76 -5.99 39.96
C ASP A 1110 20.00 -6.90 38.74
N ASN A 1111 20.25 -6.33 37.57
CA ASN A 1111 20.68 -7.06 36.37
C ASN A 1111 22.02 -7.78 36.59
N ALA A 1112 23.01 -7.08 37.14
CA ALA A 1112 24.33 -7.66 37.47
C ALA A 1112 24.21 -8.82 38.48
N ILE A 1113 23.36 -8.68 39.50
CA ILE A 1113 23.10 -9.73 40.50
C ILE A 1113 22.46 -10.94 39.82
N GLY A 1114 21.52 -10.72 38.89
CA GLY A 1114 20.89 -11.77 38.09
C GLY A 1114 21.92 -12.54 37.25
N GLN A 1115 22.75 -11.84 36.49
CA GLN A 1115 23.84 -12.44 35.68
C GLN A 1115 24.79 -13.29 36.52
N VAL A 1116 25.24 -12.76 37.66
CA VAL A 1116 26.11 -13.51 38.59
C VAL A 1116 25.39 -14.70 39.20
N ALA A 1117 24.12 -14.57 39.59
CA ALA A 1117 23.34 -15.65 40.17
C ALA A 1117 23.12 -16.81 39.17
N SER A 1118 22.85 -16.50 37.91
CA SER A 1118 22.72 -17.49 36.84
C SER A 1118 24.02 -18.28 36.64
N GLN A 1119 25.15 -17.57 36.47
CA GLN A 1119 26.46 -18.23 36.30
C GLN A 1119 26.83 -19.13 37.49
N ARG A 1120 26.46 -18.73 38.72
CA ARG A 1120 26.65 -19.54 39.93
C ARG A 1120 25.79 -20.80 39.95
N ALA A 1121 24.53 -20.69 39.49
CA ALA A 1121 23.64 -21.84 39.35
C ALA A 1121 24.22 -22.89 38.39
N ASP A 1122 24.77 -22.46 37.26
CA ASP A 1122 25.42 -23.33 36.27
C ASP A 1122 26.66 -24.02 36.82
N LEU A 1123 27.54 -23.27 37.48
CA LEU A 1123 28.73 -23.84 38.12
C LEU A 1123 28.34 -24.83 39.22
N GLY A 1124 27.26 -24.57 39.97
CA GLY A 1124 26.68 -25.50 40.92
C GLY A 1124 26.13 -26.78 40.26
N ALA A 1125 25.44 -26.66 39.13
CA ALA A 1125 24.95 -27.80 38.36
C ALA A 1125 26.11 -28.66 37.82
N ILE A 1126 27.16 -28.01 37.31
CA ILE A 1126 28.39 -28.67 36.83
C ILE A 1126 29.10 -29.40 37.96
N GLN A 1127 29.23 -28.79 39.14
CA GLN A 1127 29.81 -29.45 40.33
C GLN A 1127 29.05 -30.73 40.67
N ASN A 1128 27.71 -30.65 40.79
CA ASN A 1128 26.86 -31.81 41.07
C ASN A 1128 27.00 -32.91 40.00
N ARG A 1129 27.06 -32.52 38.71
CA ARG A 1129 27.24 -33.46 37.61
C ARG A 1129 28.62 -34.12 37.63
N LEU A 1130 29.69 -33.36 37.87
CA LEU A 1130 31.05 -33.89 37.96
C LEU A 1130 31.23 -34.78 39.19
N GLU A 1131 30.64 -34.46 40.34
CA GLU A 1131 30.65 -35.32 41.53
C GLU A 1131 29.95 -36.67 41.27
N SER A 1132 28.77 -36.62 40.65
CA SER A 1132 28.06 -37.84 40.23
C SER A 1132 28.88 -38.66 39.22
N THR A 1133 29.51 -37.98 38.27
CA THR A 1133 30.40 -38.61 37.28
C THR A 1133 31.60 -39.26 37.99
N VAL A 1134 32.28 -38.57 38.91
CA VAL A 1134 33.39 -39.10 39.71
C VAL A 1134 32.96 -40.36 40.45
N SER A 1135 31.81 -40.33 41.12
CA SER A 1135 31.27 -41.51 41.81
C SER A 1135 31.05 -42.68 40.83
N ASN A 1136 30.48 -42.42 39.66
CA ASN A 1136 30.25 -43.44 38.63
C ASN A 1136 31.57 -44.01 38.06
N LEU A 1137 32.55 -43.15 37.76
CA LEU A 1137 33.86 -43.54 37.25
C LEU A 1137 34.63 -44.37 38.28
N GLN A 1138 34.54 -44.03 39.57
CA GLN A 1138 35.13 -44.80 40.66
C GLN A 1138 34.50 -46.20 40.75
N ILE A 1139 33.17 -46.29 40.72
CA ILE A 1139 32.45 -47.58 40.70
C ILE A 1139 32.85 -48.42 39.47
N THR A 1140 32.92 -47.78 38.30
CA THR A 1140 33.32 -48.46 37.05
C THR A 1140 34.77 -48.92 37.10
N SER A 1141 35.68 -48.08 37.61
CA SER A 1141 37.09 -48.43 37.82
C SER A 1141 37.23 -49.60 38.80
N GLU A 1142 36.48 -49.62 39.89
CA GLU A 1142 36.49 -50.73 40.87
C GLU A 1142 35.95 -52.03 40.24
N ASN A 1143 34.84 -51.96 39.51
CA ASN A 1143 34.27 -53.10 38.79
C ASN A 1143 35.25 -53.66 37.74
N LEU A 1144 35.92 -52.79 36.97
CA LEU A 1144 36.93 -53.21 36.00
C LEU A 1144 38.18 -53.76 36.68
N ASN A 1145 38.62 -53.20 37.82
CA ASN A 1145 39.71 -53.76 38.62
C ASN A 1145 39.37 -55.17 39.11
N ALA A 1146 38.16 -55.38 39.63
CA ALA A 1146 37.69 -56.69 40.05
C ALA A 1146 37.59 -57.68 38.88
N ALA A 1147 37.09 -57.24 37.73
CA ALA A 1147 37.04 -58.05 36.51
C ALA A 1147 38.45 -58.40 36.00
N ASN A 1148 39.38 -57.44 36.03
CA ASN A 1148 40.76 -57.65 35.62
C ASN A 1148 41.47 -58.64 36.56
N SER A 1149 41.29 -58.50 37.88
CA SER A 1149 41.78 -59.45 38.90
C SER A 1149 41.28 -60.87 38.63
N ARG A 1150 39.99 -61.07 38.34
CA ARG A 1150 39.44 -62.40 37.98
C ARG A 1150 40.05 -63.02 36.72
N ILE A 1151 40.54 -62.19 35.79
CA ILE A 1151 41.18 -62.65 34.54
C ILE A 1151 42.66 -62.92 34.78
N GLN A 1152 43.35 -62.00 35.46
CA GLN A 1152 44.79 -61.93 35.51
C GLN A 1152 45.38 -62.62 36.73
N ASP A 1153 44.72 -62.61 37.88
CA ASP A 1153 45.30 -63.11 39.13
C ASP A 1153 45.30 -64.65 39.17
N ALA A 1154 46.36 -65.22 39.74
CA ALA A 1154 46.48 -66.65 39.96
C ALA A 1154 45.70 -67.07 41.21
N ASP A 1155 44.94 -68.16 41.11
CA ASP A 1155 44.44 -68.86 42.28
C ASP A 1155 45.62 -69.55 42.97
N PHE A 1156 46.17 -68.90 43.99
CA PHE A 1156 47.32 -69.39 44.75
C PHE A 1156 47.11 -70.82 45.28
N ALA A 1157 45.89 -71.18 45.69
CA ALA A 1157 45.61 -72.52 46.21
C ALA A 1157 45.66 -73.57 45.10
N ALA A 1158 45.04 -73.28 43.95
CA ALA A 1158 45.06 -74.18 42.79
C ALA A 1158 46.47 -74.31 42.17
N GLU A 1159 47.20 -73.21 42.02
CA GLU A 1159 48.54 -73.21 41.41
C GLU A 1159 49.58 -73.89 42.33
N THR A 1160 49.45 -73.72 43.66
CA THR A 1160 50.27 -74.47 44.62
C THR A 1160 49.98 -75.97 44.56
N ALA A 1161 48.72 -76.37 44.38
CA ALA A 1161 48.34 -77.77 44.24
C ALA A 1161 48.89 -78.38 42.93
N GLU A 1162 48.85 -77.65 41.81
CA GLU A 1162 49.43 -78.12 40.53
C GLU A 1162 50.97 -78.16 40.58
N LEU A 1163 51.61 -77.21 41.26
CA LEU A 1163 53.05 -77.26 41.53
C LEU A 1163 53.43 -78.51 42.36
N GLN A 1164 52.66 -78.82 43.40
CA GLN A 1164 52.87 -80.06 44.17
C GLN A 1164 52.64 -81.31 43.30
N ARG A 1165 51.58 -81.33 42.48
CA ARG A 1165 51.28 -82.43 41.56
C ARG A 1165 52.38 -82.65 40.53
N THR A 1166 52.89 -81.58 39.92
CA THR A 1166 53.95 -81.64 38.91
C THR A 1166 55.30 -82.03 39.52
N ASN A 1167 55.61 -81.63 40.74
CA ASN A 1167 56.78 -82.14 41.49
C ASN A 1167 56.69 -83.66 41.72
N VAL A 1168 55.52 -84.18 42.10
CA VAL A 1168 55.28 -85.63 42.24
C VAL A 1168 55.41 -86.35 40.90
N LEU A 1169 54.85 -85.80 39.82
CA LEU A 1169 54.97 -86.36 38.47
C LEU A 1169 56.40 -86.31 37.92
N GLN A 1170 57.18 -85.29 38.25
CA GLN A 1170 58.59 -85.21 37.89
C GLN A 1170 59.39 -86.33 38.58
N GLN A 1171 59.17 -86.54 39.88
CA GLN A 1171 59.78 -87.64 40.63
C GLN A 1171 59.36 -89.01 40.06
N ALA A 1172 58.08 -89.19 39.75
CA ALA A 1172 57.56 -90.42 39.13
C ALA A 1172 58.11 -90.63 37.69
N GLY A 1173 58.23 -89.56 36.90
CA GLY A 1173 58.75 -89.59 35.53
C GLY A 1173 60.23 -89.97 35.48
N ILE A 1174 61.04 -89.51 36.43
CA ILE A 1174 62.45 -89.92 36.58
C ILE A 1174 62.53 -91.42 36.90
N SER A 1175 61.66 -91.90 37.78
CA SER A 1175 61.57 -93.32 38.15
C SER A 1175 61.15 -94.20 36.96
N VAL A 1176 60.13 -93.80 36.19
CA VAL A 1176 59.66 -94.53 34.99
C VAL A 1176 60.68 -94.46 33.84
N LEU A 1177 61.38 -93.34 33.66
CA LEU A 1177 62.47 -93.22 32.69
C LEU A 1177 63.63 -94.15 33.05
N ALA A 1178 64.01 -94.20 34.34
CA ALA A 1178 65.03 -95.13 34.84
C ALA A 1178 64.60 -96.59 34.61
N GLN A 1179 63.32 -96.93 34.85
CA GLN A 1179 62.77 -98.27 34.63
C GLN A 1179 62.67 -98.64 33.14
N ALA A 1180 62.27 -97.71 32.26
CA ALA A 1180 62.18 -97.92 30.81
C ALA A 1180 63.56 -98.07 30.16
N ASN A 1181 64.58 -97.37 30.68
CA ASN A 1181 65.97 -97.55 30.28
C ASN A 1181 66.54 -98.88 30.78
N ALA A 1182 66.20 -99.30 32.01
CA ALA A 1182 66.60 -100.61 32.55
C ALA A 1182 66.00 -101.78 31.75
N ALA A 1183 64.72 -101.70 31.36
CA ALA A 1183 64.07 -102.70 30.52
C ALA A 1183 64.70 -102.79 29.11
N GLY A 1184 65.08 -101.66 28.51
CA GLY A 1184 65.81 -101.63 27.23
C GLY A 1184 67.22 -102.24 27.33
N GLN A 1185 67.95 -101.96 28.42
CA GLN A 1185 69.26 -102.55 28.70
C GLN A 1185 69.18 -104.05 29.00
N GLN A 1186 68.14 -104.51 29.71
CA GLN A 1186 67.89 -105.94 29.96
C GLN A 1186 67.64 -106.71 28.67
N VAL A 1187 66.92 -106.13 27.69
CA VAL A 1187 66.70 -106.76 26.39
C VAL A 1187 67.98 -106.75 25.53
N LEU A 1188 68.77 -105.66 25.53
CA LEU A 1188 70.09 -105.63 24.86
C LEU A 1188 71.07 -106.65 25.47
N SER A 1189 71.06 -106.82 26.80
CA SER A 1189 71.85 -107.82 27.53
C SER A 1189 71.44 -109.26 27.22
N LEU A 1190 70.27 -109.50 26.61
CA LEU A 1190 69.80 -110.82 26.20
C LEU A 1190 70.03 -111.11 24.71
N LEU A 1191 70.47 -110.12 23.92
CA LEU A 1191 70.63 -110.19 22.46
C LEU A 1191 72.08 -109.98 21.97
N GLY A 1192 72.99 -109.53 22.83
CA GLY A 1192 74.44 -109.55 22.63
C GLY A 1192 75.09 -110.43 23.69
#